data_AF-A0AAN9AB69-F1
#
_entry.id   AF-A0AAN9AB69-F1
#
_cell.length_a   1.000
_cell.length_b   1.000
_cell.length_c   1.000
_cell.angle_alpha   90.00
_cell.angle_beta   90.00
_cell.angle_gamma   90.00
#
_symmetry.space_group_name_H-M   'P 1'
#
loop_
_entity.id
_entity.type
_entity.pdbx_description
1 polymer ?
#
loop_
_entity_poly.entity_id
_entity_poly.type
_entity_poly.pdbx_seq_one_letter_code
_entity_poly.pdbx_strand_id
1 'polypeptide(L)'
;MPKLASESSIVPEASLPNRMSQFFGKLARGLGWGPQPTKVNNVNWSDYANRAFTFVEGPFIIVPLAEDNISEDPNLAYELIIHKEINSSRNAYSLLRTCKEEEAKGAMEAYSKILIPLVDSCGKEVLCHNVLQKVLDFLREHVTWGVAHILAHFGFLEALKNETVLAELNEPEEREGLYPLHVAVGIENEKVISALIAAGARIDVVDLSGNTPLHIAATKSVAVILALKVKHDPVLNRKNAASETPLQLAAQHSKLDNIKQLIQLGTNLNHREEVPDPANTSYWEKIEKLVLAKDISSKDLHKGGSFVHWVKTRELMDLCLDLGCDPDLINNKEQTSLHVMVLRNRIQCIVTLLCRGAKANCADQEGTTPLHLAAAQCSATLTQAFIVFGCDINAVNKRGETPRHLAASCKVDDKAKSSERDKVIYLLHTVGASRCQTKLSACADGCLDEGNFNGVPLYEKPLLRSRWIMDEQLSRRQILEAIRWQVQNRTGHQRTGRVLCLDGGGIKGLVMTQMLFVIQEVLGRPIHECFDWISGTSTGGFLALMICTGKSVQDVQSLYYNLKEKVFVGARPYEAGPLEEILINEFGEDTVMSSIKYPRVMVTSTLADRLPPDLHLFRNYESPMSVLGIEEENVFMPTHPPDKQKVWLTARCSGAAPTYFRSGKSVRRDENSRKGSLSSG
;
A
#
# COMPACT_ATOMS: atom_id res chain seq x y z
N MET A 1 -5.73 -22.02 36.71
CA MET A 1 -4.43 -22.71 36.91
C MET A 1 -4.58 -24.15 36.43
N PRO A 2 -3.56 -24.81 35.85
CA PRO A 2 -2.13 -24.43 35.64
C PRO A 2 -1.88 -23.99 34.18
N LYS A 3 -0.89 -23.20 33.72
CA LYS A 3 0.57 -22.99 33.97
C LYS A 3 1.48 -24.18 33.64
N LEU A 4 1.99 -24.19 32.40
CA LEU A 4 3.16 -24.91 31.87
C LEU A 4 3.92 -23.83 31.05
N ALA A 5 5.08 -23.28 31.42
CA ALA A 5 6.40 -23.85 31.73
C ALA A 5 7.05 -24.53 30.52
N SER A 6 7.96 -23.81 29.86
CA SER A 6 9.04 -24.37 29.04
C SER A 6 10.34 -23.70 29.44
N GLU A 7 11.12 -24.43 30.22
CA GLU A 7 12.49 -24.12 30.61
C GLU A 7 13.43 -24.26 29.41
N SER A 8 14.40 -23.35 29.28
CA SER A 8 15.65 -23.65 28.57
C SER A 8 16.83 -23.10 29.37
N SER A 9 17.60 -24.06 29.91
CA SER A 9 19.04 -24.07 30.19
C SER A 9 19.69 -22.83 30.84
N ILE A 10 19.91 -22.96 32.15
CA ILE A 10 20.84 -22.18 32.96
C ILE A 10 22.26 -22.78 32.83
N VAL A 11 23.23 -21.96 32.46
CA VAL A 11 24.68 -22.18 32.65
C VAL A 11 25.21 -20.90 33.34
N PRO A 12 26.13 -21.00 34.33
CA PRO A 12 26.10 -20.11 35.49
C PRO A 12 26.76 -18.75 35.24
N GLU A 13 26.03 -17.69 35.57
CA GLU A 13 26.52 -16.32 35.68
C GLU A 13 27.56 -16.22 36.82
N ALA A 14 28.79 -15.85 36.48
CA ALA A 14 29.74 -15.30 37.45
C ALA A 14 29.36 -13.84 37.71
N SER A 15 28.32 -13.63 38.53
CA SER A 15 27.88 -12.32 38.98
C SER A 15 28.80 -11.77 40.09
N LEU A 16 29.45 -10.63 39.84
CA LEU A 16 29.96 -9.71 40.88
C LEU A 16 29.07 -8.45 40.91
N PRO A 17 28.93 -7.75 42.06
CA PRO A 17 27.61 -7.51 42.64
C PRO A 17 27.05 -6.11 42.34
N ASN A 18 26.28 -5.97 41.26
CA ASN A 18 25.51 -4.75 40.96
C ASN A 18 24.32 -4.49 41.90
N ARG A 19 24.00 -5.42 42.82
CA ARG A 19 22.90 -5.26 43.78
C ARG A 19 23.29 -4.57 45.09
N MET A 20 24.58 -4.46 45.44
CA MET A 20 24.97 -3.78 46.70
C MET A 20 25.02 -2.25 46.55
N SER A 21 25.43 -1.71 45.41
CA SER A 21 25.56 -0.26 45.20
C SER A 21 24.20 0.47 45.22
N GLN A 22 23.16 -0.11 44.62
CA GLN A 22 21.79 0.45 44.66
C GLN A 22 21.10 0.29 46.02
N PHE A 23 21.49 -0.71 46.82
CA PHE A 23 20.92 -0.94 48.15
C PHE A 23 21.48 0.05 49.18
N PHE A 24 22.79 0.32 49.15
CA PHE A 24 23.42 1.33 50.01
C PHE A 24 22.99 2.76 49.66
N GLY A 25 22.72 3.07 48.39
CA GLY A 25 22.24 4.39 47.96
C GLY A 25 20.83 4.76 48.46
N LYS A 26 20.00 3.77 48.85
CA LYS A 26 18.68 4.01 49.47
C LYS A 26 18.75 4.09 51.00
N LEU A 27 19.67 3.37 51.65
CA LEU A 27 19.85 3.46 53.10
C LEU A 27 20.55 4.77 53.54
N ALA A 28 21.46 5.31 52.72
CA ALA A 28 22.21 6.52 53.03
C ALA A 28 21.38 7.83 52.97
N ARG A 29 20.13 7.81 52.48
CA ARG A 29 19.26 9.01 52.46
C ARG A 29 18.68 9.37 53.83
N GLY A 30 18.80 8.49 54.83
CA GLY A 30 18.22 8.69 56.17
C GLY A 30 19.18 9.18 57.25
N LEU A 31 20.50 9.10 57.05
CA LEU A 31 21.51 9.37 58.07
C LEU A 31 22.67 10.13 57.41
N GLY A 32 22.84 11.41 57.74
CA GLY A 32 23.74 12.34 57.04
C GLY A 32 25.22 11.94 57.07
N TRP A 33 25.65 11.18 56.07
CA TRP A 33 27.03 10.77 55.82
C TRP A 33 27.56 11.46 54.54
N GLY A 34 28.89 11.59 54.44
CA GLY A 34 29.64 12.45 53.53
C GLY A 34 29.41 12.29 52.02
N PRO A 35 30.18 13.01 51.17
CA PRO A 35 29.92 13.09 49.73
C PRO A 35 30.03 11.72 49.05
N GLN A 36 28.96 11.32 48.35
CA GLN A 36 28.84 10.04 47.64
C GLN A 36 30.09 9.71 46.78
N PRO A 37 30.60 8.46 46.79
CA PRO A 37 31.87 8.08 46.15
C PRO A 37 31.87 8.22 44.62
N THR A 38 30.69 8.33 44.01
CA THR A 38 30.44 8.43 42.58
C THR A 38 30.13 9.85 42.10
N LYS A 39 30.06 10.81 43.03
CA LYS A 39 29.74 12.22 42.75
C LYS A 39 31.01 12.97 42.37
N VAL A 40 30.98 13.61 41.21
CA VAL A 40 32.01 14.50 40.69
C VAL A 40 32.12 15.70 41.64
N ASN A 41 33.35 16.05 42.05
CA ASN A 41 33.60 17.22 42.88
C ASN A 41 34.64 18.12 42.22
N ASN A 42 34.41 19.43 42.27
CA ASN A 42 35.43 20.42 41.90
C ASN A 42 36.52 20.40 42.96
N VAL A 43 37.77 20.24 42.53
CA VAL A 43 38.89 20.30 43.45
C VAL A 43 39.97 21.23 42.94
N ASN A 44 40.63 21.93 43.87
CA ASN A 44 41.73 22.82 43.54
C ASN A 44 42.99 21.99 43.31
N TRP A 45 43.62 22.20 42.17
CA TRP A 45 44.84 21.48 41.79
C TRP A 45 46.00 21.72 42.78
N SER A 46 46.02 22.87 43.46
CA SER A 46 46.99 23.20 44.52
C SER A 46 47.08 22.15 45.63
N ASP A 47 45.96 21.47 45.91
CA ASP A 47 45.84 20.56 47.05
C ASP A 47 46.46 19.18 46.75
N TYR A 48 46.78 18.93 45.48
CA TYR A 48 47.33 17.67 44.96
C TYR A 48 48.76 17.80 44.40
N ALA A 49 49.24 19.03 44.14
CA ALA A 49 50.54 19.28 43.52
C ALA A 49 51.75 18.73 44.30
N ASN A 50 51.60 18.49 45.61
CA ASN A 50 52.65 17.97 46.50
C ASN A 50 52.49 16.48 46.86
N ARG A 51 51.55 15.75 46.24
CA ARG A 51 51.27 14.33 46.57
C ARG A 51 52.00 13.37 45.63
N ALA A 52 52.30 12.17 46.15
CA ALA A 52 52.85 11.08 45.34
C ALA A 52 51.75 10.50 44.42
N PHE A 53 51.93 10.62 43.10
CA PHE A 53 51.00 10.08 42.12
C PHE A 53 51.25 8.58 41.93
N THR A 54 50.19 7.76 42.00
CA THR A 54 50.31 6.31 41.82
C THR A 54 50.36 5.95 40.34
N PHE A 55 49.61 6.67 39.51
CA PHE A 55 49.55 6.45 38.06
C PHE A 55 49.10 7.71 37.33
N VAL A 56 49.68 7.97 36.15
CA VAL A 56 49.38 9.14 35.31
C VAL A 56 49.22 8.67 33.86
N GLU A 57 48.06 8.92 33.26
CA GLU A 57 47.78 8.62 31.85
C GLU A 57 47.06 9.81 31.19
N GLY A 58 47.82 10.62 30.44
CA GLY A 58 47.31 11.84 29.83
C GLY A 58 46.74 12.82 30.88
N PRO A 59 45.47 13.28 30.75
CA PRO A 59 44.84 14.17 31.72
C PRO A 59 44.33 13.46 32.99
N PHE A 60 44.48 12.13 33.12
CA PHE A 60 43.99 11.35 34.25
C PHE A 60 45.10 11.03 35.26
N ILE A 61 44.79 11.20 36.54
CA ILE A 61 45.73 11.00 37.64
C ILE A 61 45.03 10.25 38.77
N ILE A 62 45.66 9.17 39.26
CA ILE A 62 45.23 8.46 40.47
C ILE A 62 46.07 8.94 41.65
N VAL A 63 45.40 9.44 42.67
CA VAL A 63 46.04 9.95 43.89
C VAL A 63 45.54 9.16 45.11
N PRO A 64 46.42 8.70 46.01
CA PRO A 64 46.00 8.16 47.30
C PRO A 64 45.42 9.28 48.18
N LEU A 65 44.32 9.02 48.86
CA LEU A 65 43.74 9.95 49.83
C LEU A 65 44.68 10.06 51.04
N ALA A 66 45.09 11.28 51.40
CA ALA A 66 46.06 11.52 52.48
C ALA A 66 45.54 11.06 53.86
N GLU A 67 46.47 10.65 54.73
CA GLU A 67 46.22 10.08 56.07
C GLU A 67 45.40 10.97 57.01
N ASP A 68 45.33 12.30 56.77
CA ASP A 68 44.61 13.25 57.62
C ASP A 68 43.07 13.26 57.43
N ASN A 69 42.54 12.60 56.39
CA ASN A 69 41.09 12.48 56.15
C ASN A 69 40.50 11.10 56.51
N ILE A 70 41.27 10.25 57.19
CA ILE A 70 40.81 8.92 57.67
C ILE A 70 39.67 9.06 58.71
N SER A 71 39.40 10.26 59.22
CA SER A 71 38.39 10.49 60.26
C SER A 71 36.93 10.49 59.79
N GLU A 72 36.62 10.47 58.48
CA GLU A 72 35.22 10.51 58.03
C GLU A 72 34.70 9.29 57.24
N ASP A 73 35.52 8.40 56.67
CA ASP A 73 35.06 7.09 56.16
C ASP A 73 36.23 6.09 55.91
N PRO A 74 36.30 4.94 56.61
CA PRO A 74 37.43 3.98 56.54
C PRO A 74 37.50 3.10 55.27
N ASN A 75 36.73 3.41 54.22
CA ASN A 75 36.52 2.55 53.05
C ASN A 75 36.92 3.21 51.71
N LEU A 76 37.70 4.30 51.68
CA LEU A 76 38.11 4.99 50.45
C LEU A 76 39.60 5.32 50.50
N ALA A 77 40.40 4.71 49.61
CA ALA A 77 41.87 4.80 49.60
C ALA A 77 42.43 5.55 48.39
N TYR A 78 41.74 5.54 47.25
CA TYR A 78 42.20 6.13 45.99
C TYR A 78 41.17 7.08 45.38
N GLU A 79 41.64 8.17 44.78
CA GLU A 79 40.83 9.17 44.08
C GLU A 79 41.32 9.34 42.63
N LEU A 80 40.40 9.22 41.66
CA LEU A 80 40.66 9.44 40.23
C LEU A 80 40.31 10.88 39.86
N ILE A 81 41.29 11.62 39.33
CA ILE A 81 41.18 13.04 39.02
C ILE A 81 41.44 13.27 37.53
N ILE A 82 40.67 14.16 36.90
CA ILE A 82 40.94 14.66 35.55
C ILE A 82 41.39 16.12 35.59
N HIS A 83 42.45 16.42 34.84
CA HIS A 83 43.02 17.76 34.72
C HIS A 83 43.44 18.07 33.29
N LYS A 84 42.94 19.18 32.73
CA LYS A 84 43.07 19.53 31.31
C LYS A 84 44.49 19.90 30.89
N GLU A 85 45.22 20.59 31.75
CA GLU A 85 46.61 21.00 31.52
C GLU A 85 47.30 20.96 32.88
N ILE A 86 48.32 20.13 33.05
CA ILE A 86 49.09 19.96 34.31
C ILE A 86 49.64 21.33 34.83
N ASN A 87 49.64 22.37 33.98
CA ASN A 87 50.19 23.70 34.23
C ASN A 87 49.17 24.84 34.42
N SER A 88 47.84 24.60 34.39
CA SER A 88 46.84 25.69 34.48
C SER A 88 45.89 25.54 35.68
N SER A 89 46.05 26.43 36.65
CA SER A 89 45.82 26.20 38.08
C SER A 89 44.38 26.31 38.62
N ARG A 90 43.31 26.11 37.85
CA ARG A 90 41.97 26.43 38.39
C ARG A 90 40.88 25.35 38.40
N ASN A 91 40.85 24.36 37.50
CA ASN A 91 39.75 23.39 37.50
C ASN A 91 40.26 21.95 37.35
N ALA A 92 40.32 21.20 38.46
CA ALA A 92 40.45 19.75 38.46
C ALA A 92 39.13 19.13 38.97
N TYR A 93 38.76 17.96 38.45
CA TYR A 93 37.53 17.28 38.85
C TYR A 93 37.87 15.89 39.40
N SER A 94 37.43 15.61 40.62
CA SER A 94 37.45 14.26 41.19
C SER A 94 36.28 13.48 40.59
N LEU A 95 36.56 12.34 39.93
CA LEU A 95 35.58 11.56 39.16
C LEU A 95 35.07 10.32 39.89
N LEU A 96 35.94 9.68 40.67
CA LEU A 96 35.63 8.43 41.38
C LEU A 96 36.54 8.27 42.60
N ARG A 97 35.97 7.85 43.73
CA ARG A 97 36.70 7.46 44.95
C ARG A 97 36.46 5.97 45.23
N THR A 98 37.53 5.20 45.42
CA THR A 98 37.45 3.73 45.59
C THR A 98 38.37 3.21 46.70
N CYS A 99 38.10 2.00 47.20
CA CYS A 99 38.94 1.30 48.17
C CYS A 99 40.10 0.51 47.55
N LYS A 100 40.04 0.17 46.25
CA LYS A 100 41.02 -0.69 45.58
C LYS A 100 41.67 -0.01 44.38
N GLU A 101 42.98 -0.16 44.29
CA GLU A 101 43.79 0.41 43.20
C GLU A 101 43.42 -0.20 41.83
N GLU A 102 43.11 -1.50 41.77
CA GLU A 102 42.72 -2.18 40.53
C GLU A 102 41.40 -1.67 39.94
N GLU A 103 40.43 -1.35 40.79
CA GLU A 103 39.14 -0.77 40.37
C GLU A 103 39.32 0.66 39.84
N ALA A 104 40.21 1.44 40.44
CA ALA A 104 40.59 2.77 39.96
C ALA A 104 41.32 2.71 38.62
N LYS A 105 42.23 1.76 38.42
CA LYS A 105 42.95 1.53 37.15
C LYS A 105 42.00 1.09 36.04
N GLY A 106 41.13 0.12 36.30
CA GLY A 106 40.14 -0.33 35.30
C GLY A 106 39.14 0.77 34.90
N ALA A 107 38.68 1.58 35.86
CA ALA A 107 37.82 2.72 35.56
C ALA A 107 38.55 3.82 34.78
N MET A 108 39.83 4.06 35.10
CA MET A 108 40.66 5.01 34.38
C MET A 108 40.90 4.56 32.93
N GLU A 109 41.21 3.29 32.67
CA GLU A 109 41.36 2.75 31.31
C GLU A 109 40.06 2.84 30.49
N ALA A 110 38.91 2.60 31.12
CA ALA A 110 37.61 2.73 30.46
C ALA A 110 37.26 4.20 30.17
N TYR A 111 37.47 5.09 31.13
CA TYR A 111 37.18 6.51 30.97
C TYR A 111 38.19 7.23 30.08
N SER A 112 39.47 6.83 30.06
CA SER A 112 40.51 7.47 29.26
C SER A 112 40.23 7.33 27.76
N LYS A 113 39.84 6.13 27.31
CA LYS A 113 39.46 5.86 25.92
C LYS A 113 38.36 6.79 25.41
N ILE A 114 37.45 7.19 26.29
CA ILE A 114 36.25 7.95 25.92
C ILE A 114 36.41 9.45 26.17
N LEU A 115 36.92 9.82 27.33
CA LEU A 115 36.99 11.22 27.76
C LEU A 115 38.19 11.95 27.14
N ILE A 116 39.30 11.29 26.80
CA ILE A 116 40.45 11.97 26.17
C ILE A 116 40.03 12.61 24.83
N PRO A 117 39.44 11.87 23.87
CA PRO A 117 39.02 12.47 22.60
C PRO A 117 37.99 13.60 22.75
N LEU A 118 37.11 13.47 23.74
CA LEU A 118 36.05 14.45 24.04
C LEU A 118 36.61 15.71 24.72
N VAL A 119 37.59 15.59 25.60
CA VAL A 119 38.19 16.74 26.29
C VAL A 119 39.11 17.54 25.36
N ASP A 120 39.84 16.87 24.48
CA ASP A 120 40.71 17.52 23.49
C ASP A 120 39.91 18.39 22.50
N SER A 121 38.73 17.89 22.09
CA SER A 121 37.90 18.54 21.08
C SER A 121 36.84 19.49 21.68
N CYS A 122 36.22 19.10 22.79
CA CYS A 122 35.04 19.77 23.39
C CYS A 122 35.31 20.26 24.83
N GLY A 123 36.57 20.41 25.24
CA GLY A 123 36.94 20.62 26.64
C GLY A 123 36.44 21.88 27.34
N LYS A 124 35.58 22.71 26.74
CA LYS A 124 34.80 23.75 27.45
C LYS A 124 33.40 23.26 27.85
N GLU A 125 32.79 22.40 27.06
CA GLU A 125 31.43 21.87 27.24
C GLU A 125 31.42 20.62 28.14
N VAL A 126 32.38 19.72 27.92
CA VAL A 126 32.49 18.44 28.66
C VAL A 126 32.98 18.65 30.10
N LEU A 127 33.92 19.58 30.31
CA LEU A 127 34.49 19.89 31.62
C LEU A 127 33.61 20.81 32.47
N CYS A 128 32.30 20.86 32.20
CA CYS A 128 31.35 21.46 33.12
C CYS A 128 30.90 20.42 34.14
N HIS A 129 30.99 20.75 35.44
CA HIS A 129 30.67 19.85 36.57
C HIS A 129 29.37 19.03 36.36
N ASN A 130 28.29 19.70 35.92
CA ASN A 130 26.99 19.06 35.73
C ASN A 130 26.91 18.16 34.49
N VAL A 131 27.69 18.44 33.45
CA VAL A 131 27.74 17.64 32.21
C VAL A 131 28.62 16.42 32.44
N LEU A 132 29.78 16.61 33.08
CA LEU A 132 30.72 15.54 33.41
C LEU A 132 30.09 14.49 34.33
N GLN A 133 29.32 14.91 35.33
CA GLN A 133 28.56 13.98 36.17
C GLN A 133 27.59 13.13 35.34
N LYS A 134 26.81 13.77 34.45
CA LYS A 134 25.84 13.06 33.60
C LYS A 134 26.52 12.07 32.66
N VAL A 135 27.63 12.46 32.04
CA VAL A 135 28.41 11.58 31.14
C VAL A 135 28.95 10.38 31.92
N LEU A 136 29.52 10.59 33.11
CA LEU A 136 30.05 9.50 33.94
C LEU A 136 28.96 8.58 34.48
N ASP A 137 27.81 9.12 34.88
CA ASP A 137 26.67 8.30 35.30
C ASP A 137 26.15 7.46 34.12
N PHE A 138 26.10 8.05 32.92
CA PHE A 138 25.69 7.34 31.71
C PHE A 138 26.69 6.24 31.31
N LEU A 139 28.00 6.51 31.41
CA LEU A 139 29.06 5.51 31.18
C LEU A 139 28.97 4.31 32.14
N ARG A 140 28.50 4.52 33.37
CA ARG A 140 28.29 3.45 34.34
C ARG A 140 27.05 2.62 34.02
N GLU A 141 26.01 3.23 33.45
CA GLU A 141 24.80 2.53 33.00
C GLU A 141 25.02 1.79 31.67
N HIS A 142 25.87 2.34 30.79
CA HIS A 142 26.15 1.86 29.43
C HIS A 142 27.63 1.57 29.21
N VAL A 143 28.15 0.54 29.87
CA VAL A 143 29.58 0.16 29.88
C VAL A 143 30.11 -0.20 28.48
N THR A 144 29.23 -0.61 27.56
CA THR A 144 29.55 -1.07 26.19
C THR A 144 29.60 0.05 25.15
N TRP A 145 29.32 1.31 25.52
CA TRP A 145 29.22 2.42 24.56
C TRP A 145 30.58 3.03 24.22
N GLY A 146 30.81 3.23 22.91
CA GLY A 146 31.99 3.92 22.39
C GLY A 146 31.90 5.44 22.46
N VAL A 147 32.97 6.12 22.04
CA VAL A 147 33.06 7.60 22.08
C VAL A 147 32.02 8.23 21.17
N ALA A 148 31.79 7.60 20.01
CA ALA A 148 30.82 8.07 19.02
C ALA A 148 29.35 7.95 19.52
N HIS A 149 29.00 6.92 20.29
CA HIS A 149 27.66 6.77 20.88
C HIS A 149 27.36 7.86 21.91
N ILE A 150 28.36 8.23 22.71
CA ILE A 150 28.24 9.27 23.74
C ILE A 150 28.14 10.65 23.09
N LEU A 151 28.93 10.89 22.05
CA LEU A 151 28.79 12.08 21.21
C LEU A 151 27.38 12.19 20.65
N ALA A 152 26.85 11.10 20.10
CA ALA A 152 25.50 11.07 19.54
C ALA A 152 24.41 11.33 20.59
N HIS A 153 24.62 10.88 21.83
CA HIS A 153 23.67 11.07 22.93
C HIS A 153 23.64 12.51 23.46
N PHE A 154 24.81 13.07 23.78
CA PHE A 154 24.92 14.39 24.39
C PHE A 154 25.00 15.54 23.37
N GLY A 155 25.30 15.23 22.11
CA GLY A 155 25.35 16.19 21.01
C GLY A 155 26.63 17.02 20.94
N PHE A 156 27.77 16.43 21.29
CA PHE A 156 29.09 17.08 21.25
C PHE A 156 29.63 17.21 19.81
N LEU A 157 29.07 18.12 19.02
CA LEU A 157 29.36 18.25 17.58
C LEU A 157 30.84 18.52 17.27
N GLU A 158 31.54 19.27 18.13
CA GLU A 158 32.96 19.61 17.92
C GLU A 158 33.89 18.39 18.00
N ALA A 159 33.46 17.31 18.64
CA ALA A 159 34.22 16.06 18.73
C ALA A 159 34.24 15.26 17.42
N LEU A 160 33.40 15.60 16.44
CA LEU A 160 33.46 15.02 15.09
C LEU A 160 34.71 15.42 14.30
N LYS A 161 35.51 16.38 14.81
CA LYS A 161 36.80 16.75 14.22
C LYS A 161 37.93 15.76 14.57
N ASN A 162 37.72 14.90 15.57
CA ASN A 162 38.74 13.98 16.05
C ASN A 162 38.74 12.68 15.23
N GLU A 163 39.92 12.23 14.79
CA GLU A 163 40.07 11.02 13.98
C GLU A 163 39.61 9.75 14.71
N THR A 164 39.78 9.68 16.04
CA THR A 164 39.33 8.52 16.84
C THR A 164 37.81 8.38 16.83
N VAL A 165 37.09 9.50 16.91
CA VAL A 165 35.63 9.54 16.88
C VAL A 165 35.10 9.19 15.48
N LEU A 166 35.80 9.62 14.43
CA LEU A 166 35.45 9.28 13.05
C LEU A 166 35.66 7.78 12.77
N ALA A 167 36.68 7.15 13.35
CA ALA A 167 36.94 5.72 13.22
C ALA A 167 35.81 4.86 13.85
N GLU A 168 35.28 5.27 15.00
CA GLU A 168 34.20 4.56 15.71
C GLU A 168 32.77 4.90 15.20
N LEU A 169 32.64 5.79 14.22
CA LEU A 169 31.35 6.33 13.78
C LEU A 169 30.37 5.26 13.26
N ASN A 170 30.92 4.17 12.69
CA ASN A 170 30.18 3.07 12.09
C ASN A 170 30.38 1.74 12.85
N GLU A 171 30.75 1.80 14.13
CA GLU A 171 30.87 0.60 14.97
C GLU A 171 29.57 0.35 15.78
N PRO A 172 29.03 -0.87 15.78
CA PRO A 172 27.86 -1.22 16.58
C PRO A 172 28.22 -1.41 18.06
N GLU A 173 27.28 -1.08 18.93
CA GLU A 173 27.35 -1.46 20.34
C GLU A 173 27.15 -2.98 20.51
N GLU A 174 27.88 -3.62 21.42
CA GLU A 174 27.81 -5.06 21.68
C GLU A 174 26.44 -5.57 22.17
N ARG A 175 25.69 -4.76 22.93
CA ARG A 175 24.46 -5.22 23.61
C ARG A 175 23.23 -5.22 22.71
N GLU A 176 22.98 -4.11 22.04
CA GLU A 176 21.78 -3.90 21.19
C GLU A 176 22.12 -3.78 19.70
N GLY A 177 23.41 -3.75 19.33
CA GLY A 177 23.84 -3.51 17.96
C GLY A 177 23.59 -2.07 17.49
N LEU A 178 23.39 -1.13 18.42
CA LEU A 178 23.07 0.24 18.08
C LEU A 178 24.29 0.95 17.52
N TYR A 179 24.07 1.72 16.47
CA TYR A 179 25.09 2.60 15.89
C TYR A 179 24.90 4.01 16.46
N PRO A 180 25.94 4.85 16.48
CA PRO A 180 25.81 6.26 16.90
C PRO A 180 24.64 6.99 16.21
N LEU A 181 24.40 6.70 14.92
CA LEU A 181 23.27 7.26 14.18
C LEU A 181 21.90 6.81 14.71
N HIS A 182 21.75 5.54 15.14
CA HIS A 182 20.52 5.05 15.78
C HIS A 182 20.23 5.80 17.08
N VAL A 183 21.26 6.05 17.89
CA VAL A 183 21.15 6.78 19.16
C VAL A 183 20.71 8.23 18.93
N ALA A 184 21.35 8.93 17.98
CA ALA A 184 21.00 10.30 17.63
C ALA A 184 19.55 10.43 17.13
N VAL A 185 19.09 9.46 16.33
CA VAL A 185 17.70 9.37 15.86
C VAL A 185 16.73 9.09 17.02
N GLY A 186 17.09 8.22 17.95
CA GLY A 186 16.25 7.88 19.11
C GLY A 186 15.97 9.06 20.04
N ILE A 187 16.92 10.00 20.14
CA ILE A 187 16.87 11.22 20.95
C ILE A 187 16.20 12.39 20.21
N GLU A 188 16.01 12.25 18.89
CA GLU A 188 15.41 13.26 18.01
C GLU A 188 16.27 14.55 17.87
N ASN A 189 17.60 14.43 17.90
CA ASN A 189 18.49 15.58 17.73
C ASN A 189 18.91 15.80 16.26
N GLU A 190 18.12 16.59 15.53
CA GLU A 190 18.29 16.87 14.10
C GLU A 190 19.68 17.41 13.72
N LYS A 191 20.27 18.26 14.58
CA LYS A 191 21.58 18.88 14.33
C LYS A 191 22.69 17.82 14.36
N VAL A 192 22.61 16.92 15.33
CA VAL A 192 23.56 15.81 15.50
C VAL A 192 23.42 14.82 14.35
N ILE A 193 22.19 14.45 13.98
CA ILE A 193 21.93 13.57 12.83
C ILE A 193 22.54 14.14 11.55
N SER A 194 22.30 15.43 11.27
CA SER A 194 22.83 16.10 10.08
C SER A 194 24.37 16.15 10.08
N ALA A 195 24.97 16.38 11.25
CA ALA A 195 26.42 16.42 11.40
C ALA A 195 27.07 15.04 11.27
N LEU A 196 26.47 13.99 11.85
CA LEU A 196 26.94 12.61 11.72
C LEU A 196 26.92 12.14 10.26
N ILE A 197 25.84 12.45 9.51
CA ILE A 197 25.75 12.13 8.09
C ILE A 197 26.79 12.90 7.28
N ALA A 198 27.00 14.19 7.58
CA ALA A 198 28.05 14.98 6.94
C ALA A 198 29.47 14.46 7.24
N ALA A 199 29.66 13.82 8.40
CA ALA A 199 30.90 13.18 8.81
C ALA A 199 31.10 11.76 8.23
N GLY A 200 30.13 11.22 7.48
CA GLY A 200 30.24 9.91 6.82
C GLY A 200 29.57 8.75 7.55
N ALA A 201 28.62 9.01 8.45
CA ALA A 201 27.83 7.95 9.09
C ALA A 201 26.95 7.22 8.06
N ARG A 202 26.97 5.89 8.10
CA ARG A 202 26.17 5.04 7.20
C ARG A 202 24.70 5.00 7.62
N ILE A 203 23.80 5.12 6.66
CA ILE A 203 22.34 5.10 6.87
C ILE A 203 21.77 3.68 6.67
N ASP A 204 22.51 2.79 6.02
CA ASP A 204 22.12 1.43 5.68
C ASP A 204 22.46 0.39 6.77
N VAL A 205 22.94 0.85 7.92
CA VAL A 205 23.27 0.01 9.08
C VAL A 205 22.01 -0.55 9.74
N VAL A 206 22.15 -1.70 10.40
CA VAL A 206 21.04 -2.39 11.10
C VAL A 206 21.46 -2.75 12.51
N ASP A 207 20.53 -2.59 13.45
CA ASP A 207 20.69 -3.07 14.83
C ASP A 207 20.38 -4.58 14.95
N LEU A 208 20.47 -5.15 16.16
CA LEU A 208 20.18 -6.58 16.39
C LEU A 208 18.72 -6.97 16.10
N SER A 209 17.80 -6.01 16.09
CA SER A 209 16.40 -6.22 15.69
C SER A 209 16.16 -6.05 14.19
N GLY A 210 17.23 -5.80 13.41
CA GLY A 210 17.17 -5.57 11.98
C GLY A 210 16.62 -4.19 11.60
N ASN A 211 16.45 -3.28 12.55
CA ASN A 211 15.97 -1.93 12.28
C ASN A 211 17.11 -1.07 11.75
N THR A 212 16.82 -0.28 10.71
CA THR A 212 17.70 0.79 10.23
C THR A 212 17.41 2.09 10.98
N PRO A 213 18.28 3.12 10.89
CA PRO A 213 17.99 4.44 11.46
C PRO A 213 16.66 5.01 10.97
N LEU A 214 16.26 4.69 9.74
CA LEU A 214 14.97 5.09 9.19
C LEU A 214 13.77 4.38 9.86
N HIS A 215 13.91 3.12 10.28
CA HIS A 215 12.86 2.42 11.03
C HIS A 215 12.58 3.13 12.36
N ILE A 216 13.63 3.54 13.08
CA ILE A 216 13.49 4.29 14.33
C ILE A 216 12.89 5.66 14.04
N ALA A 217 13.42 6.40 13.05
CA ALA A 217 12.92 7.72 12.66
C ALA A 217 11.42 7.71 12.31
N ALA A 218 10.94 6.65 11.65
CA ALA A 218 9.54 6.47 11.29
C ALA A 218 8.59 6.46 12.50
N THR A 219 9.06 6.04 13.68
CA THR A 219 8.27 6.03 14.92
C THR A 219 8.27 7.37 15.68
N LYS A 220 9.21 8.27 15.35
CA LYS A 220 9.50 9.51 16.08
C LYS A 220 8.76 10.70 15.47
N SER A 221 9.45 11.51 14.67
CA SER A 221 8.97 12.77 14.10
C SER A 221 9.43 12.99 12.65
N VAL A 222 8.69 13.82 11.91
CA VAL A 222 8.95 14.14 10.49
C VAL A 222 10.32 14.81 10.32
N ALA A 223 10.72 15.67 11.26
CA ALA A 223 11.96 16.41 11.16
C ALA A 223 13.18 15.50 11.22
N VAL A 224 13.12 14.42 12.01
CA VAL A 224 14.16 13.38 12.06
C VAL A 224 14.26 12.62 10.73
N ILE A 225 13.14 12.31 10.08
CA ILE A 225 13.11 11.67 8.75
C ILE A 225 13.77 12.58 7.70
N LEU A 226 13.47 13.88 7.74
CA LEU A 226 14.07 14.88 6.84
C LEU A 226 15.57 15.06 7.11
N ALA A 227 15.99 15.04 8.38
CA ALA A 227 17.38 15.16 8.77
C ALA A 227 18.25 13.99 8.26
N LEU A 228 17.67 12.80 8.10
CA LEU A 228 18.37 11.64 7.51
C LEU A 228 18.69 11.82 6.01
N LYS A 229 18.09 12.80 5.31
CA LYS A 229 18.34 13.12 3.89
C LYS A 229 18.33 11.90 2.95
N VAL A 230 17.50 10.91 3.24
CA VAL A 230 17.38 9.68 2.45
C VAL A 230 16.88 10.03 1.05
N LYS A 231 17.60 9.64 0.00
CA LYS A 231 17.17 9.77 -1.40
C LYS A 231 17.18 8.40 -2.06
N HIS A 232 16.02 7.96 -2.57
CA HIS A 232 15.83 6.80 -3.46
C HIS A 232 16.69 5.55 -3.16
N ASP A 233 16.81 5.22 -1.88
CA ASP A 233 17.71 4.16 -1.39
C ASP A 233 16.91 2.85 -1.11
N PRO A 234 17.48 1.64 -1.30
CA PRO A 234 16.88 0.39 -0.83
C PRO A 234 16.51 0.39 0.67
N VAL A 235 17.07 1.31 1.46
CA VAL A 235 16.77 1.51 2.89
C VAL A 235 15.29 1.83 3.16
N LEU A 236 14.60 2.51 2.24
CA LEU A 236 13.18 2.89 2.37
C LEU A 236 12.25 1.67 2.48
N ASN A 237 12.64 0.55 1.86
CA ASN A 237 11.82 -0.65 1.73
C ASN A 237 12.41 -1.86 2.44
N ARG A 238 13.54 -1.68 3.13
CA ARG A 238 14.17 -2.75 3.90
C ARG A 238 13.23 -3.18 5.01
N LYS A 239 13.17 -4.49 5.25
CA LYS A 239 12.39 -5.09 6.32
C LYS A 239 13.28 -5.36 7.53
N ASN A 240 12.75 -5.11 8.73
CA ASN A 240 13.39 -5.51 9.98
C ASN A 240 13.23 -7.03 10.24
N ALA A 241 13.72 -7.52 11.38
CA ALA A 241 13.60 -8.95 11.74
C ALA A 241 12.14 -9.41 11.89
N ALA A 242 11.20 -8.50 12.19
CA ALA A 242 9.76 -8.75 12.21
C ALA A 242 9.10 -8.67 10.82
N SER A 243 9.88 -8.52 9.75
CA SER A 243 9.41 -8.35 8.37
C SER A 243 8.63 -7.06 8.09
N GLU A 244 8.79 -6.04 8.94
CA GLU A 244 8.11 -4.75 8.84
C GLU A 244 8.97 -3.71 8.14
N THR A 245 8.38 -2.87 7.30
CA THR A 245 9.05 -1.72 6.67
C THR A 245 8.95 -0.45 7.54
N PRO A 246 9.78 0.59 7.31
CA PRO A 246 9.65 1.87 8.02
C PRO A 246 8.24 2.48 7.88
N LEU A 247 7.62 2.35 6.71
CA LEU A 247 6.25 2.80 6.47
C LEU A 247 5.23 2.06 7.35
N GLN A 248 5.38 0.74 7.50
CA GLN A 248 4.53 -0.08 8.36
C GLN A 248 4.72 0.25 9.85
N LEU A 249 5.93 0.54 10.30
CA LEU A 249 6.18 1.00 11.68
C LEU A 249 5.57 2.37 11.97
N ALA A 250 5.69 3.33 11.05
CA ALA A 250 5.01 4.63 11.17
C ALA A 250 3.48 4.46 11.28
N ALA A 251 2.95 3.50 10.53
CA ALA A 251 1.54 3.14 10.60
C ALA A 251 1.17 2.50 11.94
N GLN A 252 1.89 1.50 12.41
CA GLN A 252 1.61 0.85 13.70
C GLN A 252 1.56 1.86 14.86
N HIS A 253 2.42 2.89 14.82
CA HIS A 253 2.49 3.98 15.81
C HIS A 253 1.54 5.15 15.54
N SER A 254 0.69 5.04 14.51
CA SER A 254 -0.29 6.06 14.12
C SER A 254 0.27 7.44 13.78
N LYS A 255 1.46 7.48 13.17
CA LYS A 255 2.16 8.70 12.77
C LYS A 255 1.82 9.10 11.33
N LEU A 256 0.70 9.79 11.15
CA LEU A 256 0.18 10.17 9.81
C LEU A 256 1.12 11.12 9.04
N ASP A 257 1.74 12.07 9.71
CA ASP A 257 2.66 13.01 9.07
C ASP A 257 3.95 12.31 8.59
N ASN A 258 4.43 11.34 9.35
CA ASN A 258 5.58 10.51 8.97
C ASN A 258 5.24 9.63 7.75
N ILE A 259 4.02 9.06 7.69
CA ILE A 259 3.55 8.33 6.51
C ILE A 259 3.54 9.24 5.28
N LYS A 260 3.02 10.47 5.39
CA LYS A 260 3.01 11.44 4.29
C LYS A 260 4.43 11.71 3.78
N GLN A 261 5.37 11.93 4.70
CA GLN A 261 6.77 12.20 4.34
C GLN A 261 7.45 11.00 3.68
N LEU A 262 7.23 9.79 4.21
CA LEU A 262 7.79 8.56 3.64
C LEU A 262 7.27 8.31 2.22
N ILE A 263 5.97 8.54 2.00
CA ILE A 263 5.35 8.45 0.67
C ILE A 263 6.00 9.45 -0.29
N GLN A 264 6.23 10.70 0.12
CA GLN A 264 6.91 11.72 -0.69
C GLN A 264 8.36 11.37 -1.03
N LEU A 265 9.05 10.62 -0.16
CA LEU A 265 10.40 10.13 -0.43
C LEU A 265 10.43 8.94 -1.40
N GLY A 266 9.26 8.49 -1.88
CA GLY A 266 9.13 7.38 -2.83
C GLY A 266 9.23 6.01 -2.17
N THR A 267 8.71 5.83 -0.95
CA THR A 267 8.57 4.48 -0.39
C THR A 267 7.70 3.61 -1.28
N ASN A 268 8.12 2.35 -1.45
CA ASN A 268 7.37 1.38 -2.21
C ASN A 268 6.15 0.94 -1.39
N LEU A 269 4.98 1.17 -1.93
CA LEU A 269 3.72 0.79 -1.29
C LEU A 269 3.43 -0.72 -1.41
N ASN A 270 4.12 -1.44 -2.32
CA ASN A 270 3.69 -2.77 -2.81
C ASN A 270 4.79 -3.82 -3.00
N HIS A 271 6.00 -3.60 -2.51
CA HIS A 271 7.11 -4.54 -2.70
C HIS A 271 7.43 -4.91 -4.18
N ARG A 272 7.05 -4.07 -5.17
CA ARG A 272 7.50 -4.19 -6.58
C ARG A 272 8.34 -2.99 -7.02
N GLU A 273 9.40 -3.24 -7.78
CA GLU A 273 10.59 -2.40 -7.92
C GLU A 273 10.38 -1.01 -8.55
N GLU A 274 9.27 -0.77 -9.27
CA GLU A 274 9.05 0.48 -9.99
C GLU A 274 8.08 1.40 -9.24
N VAL A 275 8.65 2.34 -8.47
CA VAL A 275 7.94 3.52 -7.97
C VAL A 275 7.69 4.46 -9.16
N PRO A 276 6.50 5.09 -9.30
CA PRO A 276 6.26 6.08 -10.34
C PRO A 276 7.35 7.16 -10.35
N ASP A 277 7.84 7.50 -11.54
CA ASP A 277 8.97 8.40 -11.74
C ASP A 277 8.76 9.71 -10.94
N PRO A 278 9.64 10.07 -9.99
CA PRO A 278 9.50 11.27 -9.14
C PRO A 278 9.42 12.58 -9.95
N ALA A 279 9.80 12.54 -11.23
CA ALA A 279 9.64 13.64 -12.18
C ALA A 279 8.17 14.00 -12.48
N ASN A 280 7.20 13.16 -12.15
CA ASN A 280 5.78 13.44 -12.37
C ASN A 280 5.20 14.31 -11.23
N THR A 281 5.63 15.57 -11.19
CA THR A 281 5.24 16.60 -10.19
C THR A 281 3.72 16.74 -10.03
N SER A 282 2.95 16.55 -11.10
CA SER A 282 1.48 16.63 -11.05
C SER A 282 0.82 15.62 -10.10
N TYR A 283 1.40 14.42 -9.94
CA TYR A 283 0.86 13.38 -9.05
C TYR A 283 1.19 13.66 -7.58
N TRP A 284 2.41 14.11 -7.29
CA TRP A 284 2.83 14.47 -5.93
C TRP A 284 2.12 15.71 -5.42
N GLU A 285 1.85 16.70 -6.29
CA GLU A 285 0.99 17.84 -5.95
C GLU A 285 -0.43 17.41 -5.54
N LYS A 286 -0.99 16.36 -6.15
CA LYS A 286 -2.31 15.84 -5.75
C LYS A 286 -2.25 15.20 -4.36
N ILE A 287 -1.19 14.42 -4.06
CA ILE A 287 -0.96 13.87 -2.71
C ILE A 287 -0.80 14.99 -1.69
N GLU A 288 -0.11 16.07 -2.04
CA GLU A 288 0.12 17.20 -1.14
C GLU A 288 -1.17 17.95 -0.80
N LYS A 289 -2.05 18.12 -1.80
CA LYS A 289 -3.38 18.74 -1.66
C LYS A 289 -4.36 17.89 -0.85
N LEU A 290 -4.18 16.57 -0.79
CA LEU A 290 -5.04 15.67 -0.02
C LEU A 290 -4.71 15.70 1.47
N VAL A 291 -5.75 15.70 2.29
CA VAL A 291 -5.63 15.70 3.75
C VAL A 291 -5.63 14.25 4.24
N LEU A 292 -4.45 13.60 4.17
CA LEU A 292 -4.25 12.21 4.61
C LEU A 292 -4.83 11.92 6.00
N ALA A 293 -4.79 12.89 6.94
CA ALA A 293 -5.33 12.71 8.28
C ALA A 293 -6.84 12.40 8.31
N LYS A 294 -7.61 13.01 7.40
CA LYS A 294 -9.05 12.74 7.28
C LYS A 294 -9.29 11.47 6.45
N ASP A 295 -8.41 11.22 5.49
CA ASP A 295 -8.58 10.20 4.46
C ASP A 295 -8.01 8.82 4.85
N ILE A 296 -7.30 8.70 5.97
CA ILE A 296 -6.72 7.44 6.47
C ILE A 296 -7.43 6.96 7.77
N SER A 297 -7.62 5.66 7.90
CA SER A 297 -8.24 4.96 9.03
C SER A 297 -7.22 4.65 10.12
N SER A 298 -7.19 5.48 11.17
CA SER A 298 -6.32 5.26 12.35
C SER A 298 -6.55 3.90 13.03
N LYS A 299 -7.80 3.39 13.00
CA LYS A 299 -8.14 2.10 13.63
C LYS A 299 -7.52 0.88 12.93
N ASP A 300 -7.30 0.98 11.62
CA ASP A 300 -6.80 -0.16 10.82
C ASP A 300 -5.27 -0.13 10.68
N LEU A 301 -4.66 0.99 11.06
CA LEU A 301 -3.22 1.22 11.13
C LEU A 301 -2.51 0.23 12.09
N HIS A 302 -3.18 -0.13 13.20
CA HIS A 302 -2.67 -1.11 14.17
C HIS A 302 -2.73 -2.58 13.70
N LYS A 303 -3.34 -2.89 12.54
CA LYS A 303 -3.55 -4.28 12.08
C LYS A 303 -2.50 -4.75 11.06
N GLY A 304 -1.41 -4.02 10.86
CA GLY A 304 -0.35 -4.39 9.90
C GLY A 304 -0.84 -4.47 8.45
N GLY A 305 -1.85 -3.68 8.07
CA GLY A 305 -2.28 -3.58 6.68
C GLY A 305 -1.30 -2.81 5.81
N SER A 306 -1.47 -2.86 4.49
CA SER A 306 -0.79 -1.95 3.56
C SER A 306 -1.56 -0.63 3.46
N PHE A 307 -0.97 0.36 2.77
CA PHE A 307 -1.57 1.69 2.61
C PHE A 307 -3.02 1.63 2.10
N VAL A 308 -3.30 0.73 1.14
CA VAL A 308 -4.65 0.48 0.57
C VAL A 308 -5.68 0.09 1.64
N HIS A 309 -5.31 -0.66 2.68
CA HIS A 309 -6.23 -1.07 3.74
C HIS A 309 -6.70 0.10 4.60
N TRP A 310 -5.93 1.18 4.67
CA TRP A 310 -6.21 2.28 5.58
C TRP A 310 -7.08 3.37 4.95
N VAL A 311 -7.21 3.40 3.63
CA VAL A 311 -7.88 4.48 2.88
C VAL A 311 -9.38 4.60 3.22
N LYS A 312 -9.88 5.83 3.38
CA LYS A 312 -11.30 6.17 3.59
C LYS A 312 -11.99 6.73 2.37
N THR A 313 -11.30 7.55 1.59
CA THR A 313 -11.89 8.30 0.47
C THR A 313 -11.59 7.60 -0.85
N ARG A 314 -12.49 7.79 -1.81
CA ARG A 314 -12.31 7.26 -3.15
C ARG A 314 -11.09 7.86 -3.84
N GLU A 315 -10.91 9.17 -3.73
CA GLU A 315 -9.81 9.90 -4.39
C GLU A 315 -8.44 9.35 -3.97
N LEU A 316 -8.26 9.11 -2.67
CA LEU A 316 -7.04 8.50 -2.17
C LEU A 316 -6.91 7.04 -2.61
N MET A 317 -8.01 6.30 -2.77
CA MET A 317 -7.99 4.91 -3.26
C MET A 317 -7.55 4.84 -4.73
N ASP A 318 -8.13 5.68 -5.58
CA ASP A 318 -7.74 5.80 -6.99
C ASP A 318 -6.24 6.15 -7.09
N LEU A 319 -5.78 7.09 -6.25
CA LEU A 319 -4.37 7.46 -6.18
C LEU A 319 -3.47 6.30 -5.74
N CYS A 320 -3.85 5.52 -4.72
CA CYS A 320 -3.10 4.33 -4.33
C CYS A 320 -2.94 3.36 -5.51
N LEU A 321 -4.04 3.08 -6.21
CA LEU A 321 -4.04 2.12 -7.31
C LEU A 321 -3.24 2.66 -8.51
N ASP A 322 -3.29 3.96 -8.77
CA ASP A 322 -2.46 4.64 -9.78
C ASP A 322 -0.97 4.61 -9.41
N LEU A 323 -0.63 4.63 -8.12
CA LEU A 323 0.75 4.42 -7.62
C LEU A 323 1.20 2.95 -7.71
N GLY A 324 0.45 2.10 -8.42
CA GLY A 324 0.76 0.69 -8.59
C GLY A 324 0.39 -0.17 -7.38
N CYS A 325 -0.55 0.29 -6.52
CA CYS A 325 -0.98 -0.52 -5.40
C CYS A 325 -1.68 -1.81 -5.77
N ASP A 326 -1.17 -2.93 -5.26
CA ASP A 326 -1.83 -4.21 -5.42
C ASP A 326 -3.07 -4.22 -4.52
N PRO A 327 -4.29 -4.32 -5.10
CA PRO A 327 -5.53 -4.30 -4.34
C PRO A 327 -5.69 -5.56 -3.45
N ASP A 328 -5.03 -6.66 -3.80
CA ASP A 328 -5.18 -7.97 -3.17
C ASP A 328 -4.24 -8.20 -1.97
N LEU A 329 -3.48 -7.18 -1.56
CA LEU A 329 -2.59 -7.28 -0.39
C LEU A 329 -3.36 -7.69 0.86
N ILE A 330 -2.75 -8.57 1.66
CA ILE A 330 -3.31 -9.06 2.91
C ILE A 330 -2.66 -8.37 4.11
N ASN A 331 -3.43 -8.20 5.18
CA ASN A 331 -2.93 -7.74 6.48
C ASN A 331 -2.61 -8.91 7.41
N ASN A 332 -2.24 -8.63 8.67
CA ASN A 332 -1.91 -9.66 9.67
C ASN A 332 -3.06 -10.63 10.01
N LYS A 333 -4.30 -10.35 9.57
CA LYS A 333 -5.47 -11.23 9.72
C LYS A 333 -5.85 -11.93 8.41
N GLU A 334 -4.96 -11.93 7.42
CA GLU A 334 -5.19 -12.42 6.06
C GLU A 334 -6.35 -11.70 5.35
N GLN A 335 -6.69 -10.48 5.78
CA GLN A 335 -7.78 -9.70 5.18
C GLN A 335 -7.25 -8.83 4.06
N THR A 336 -7.87 -8.92 2.89
CA THR A 336 -7.64 -7.97 1.79
C THR A 336 -8.22 -6.59 2.09
N SER A 337 -7.78 -5.58 1.33
CA SER A 337 -8.33 -4.22 1.41
C SER A 337 -9.86 -4.20 1.24
N LEU A 338 -10.37 -5.08 0.36
CA LEU A 338 -11.80 -5.26 0.08
C LEU A 338 -12.59 -5.64 1.35
N HIS A 339 -12.08 -6.59 2.15
CA HIS A 339 -12.73 -6.96 3.43
C HIS A 339 -12.84 -5.75 4.38
N VAL A 340 -11.76 -4.98 4.52
CA VAL A 340 -11.73 -3.81 5.40
C VAL A 340 -12.73 -2.75 4.92
N MET A 341 -12.82 -2.50 3.61
CA MET A 341 -13.78 -1.53 3.07
C MET A 341 -15.24 -1.97 3.27
N VAL A 342 -15.54 -3.28 3.20
CA VAL A 342 -16.86 -3.84 3.53
C VAL A 342 -17.19 -3.65 5.00
N LEU A 343 -16.27 -3.97 5.91
CA LEU A 343 -16.45 -3.76 7.37
C LEU A 343 -16.75 -2.30 7.73
N ARG A 344 -16.31 -1.36 6.89
CA ARG A 344 -16.53 0.08 7.06
C ARG A 344 -17.69 0.63 6.22
N ASN A 345 -18.37 -0.22 5.44
CA ASN A 345 -19.46 0.15 4.54
C ASN A 345 -19.07 1.26 3.53
N ARG A 346 -17.84 1.21 2.99
CA ARG A 346 -17.30 2.21 2.05
C ARG A 346 -17.54 1.81 0.60
N ILE A 347 -18.80 1.88 0.15
CA ILE A 347 -19.24 1.42 -1.18
C ILE A 347 -18.39 2.01 -2.31
N GLN A 348 -18.06 3.30 -2.28
CA GLN A 348 -17.27 3.93 -3.33
C GLN A 348 -15.87 3.34 -3.47
N CYS A 349 -15.18 3.06 -2.35
CA CYS A 349 -13.87 2.41 -2.36
C CYS A 349 -13.97 0.95 -2.84
N ILE A 350 -15.04 0.24 -2.46
CA ILE A 350 -15.30 -1.15 -2.87
C ILE A 350 -15.48 -1.23 -4.40
N VAL A 351 -16.33 -0.37 -4.96
CA VAL A 351 -16.54 -0.32 -6.42
C VAL A 351 -15.24 0.03 -7.14
N THR A 352 -14.46 0.98 -6.62
CA THR A 352 -13.17 1.37 -7.20
C THR A 352 -12.18 0.20 -7.22
N LEU A 353 -12.05 -0.53 -6.10
CA LEU A 353 -11.19 -1.71 -6.01
C LEU A 353 -11.61 -2.81 -6.99
N LEU A 354 -12.90 -3.14 -7.04
CA LEU A 354 -13.43 -4.17 -7.94
C LEU A 354 -13.25 -3.79 -9.42
N CYS A 355 -13.46 -2.51 -9.77
CA CYS A 355 -13.23 -2.01 -11.12
C CYS A 355 -11.74 -2.00 -11.52
N ARG A 356 -10.82 -1.96 -10.56
CA ARG A 356 -9.36 -2.04 -10.78
C ARG A 356 -8.82 -3.46 -10.63
N GLY A 357 -9.69 -4.48 -10.70
CA GLY A 357 -9.29 -5.87 -10.78
C GLY A 357 -9.07 -6.57 -9.44
N ALA A 358 -9.53 -5.99 -8.32
CA ALA A 358 -9.48 -6.68 -7.02
C ALA A 358 -10.28 -8.00 -7.06
N LYS A 359 -9.75 -9.06 -6.45
CA LYS A 359 -10.42 -10.36 -6.38
C LYS A 359 -11.68 -10.27 -5.50
N ALA A 360 -12.84 -10.42 -6.13
CA ALA A 360 -14.13 -10.35 -5.45
C ALA A 360 -14.37 -11.53 -4.48
N ASN A 361 -13.73 -12.68 -4.74
CA ASN A 361 -13.86 -13.93 -3.97
C ASN A 361 -12.67 -14.20 -3.03
N CYS A 362 -11.93 -13.17 -2.63
CA CYS A 362 -10.89 -13.33 -1.62
C CYS A 362 -11.48 -13.85 -0.31
N ALA A 363 -10.78 -14.74 0.38
CA ALA A 363 -11.18 -15.27 1.67
C ALA A 363 -10.18 -14.84 2.75
N ASP A 364 -10.66 -14.48 3.93
CA ASP A 364 -9.81 -14.20 5.08
C ASP A 364 -9.41 -15.48 5.85
N GLN A 365 -8.75 -15.32 7.01
CA GLN A 365 -8.30 -16.43 7.83
C GLN A 365 -9.42 -17.38 8.27
N GLU A 366 -10.68 -16.92 8.36
CA GLU A 366 -11.84 -17.76 8.68
C GLU A 366 -12.50 -18.37 7.43
N GLY A 367 -11.95 -18.12 6.24
CA GLY A 367 -12.59 -18.46 4.98
C GLY A 367 -13.77 -17.54 4.64
N THR A 368 -13.92 -16.40 5.33
CA THR A 368 -15.03 -15.48 5.05
C THR A 368 -14.70 -14.62 3.85
N THR A 369 -15.67 -14.47 2.94
CA THR A 369 -15.52 -13.63 1.74
C THR A 369 -16.15 -12.25 1.95
N PRO A 370 -15.84 -11.24 1.12
CA PRO A 370 -16.51 -9.94 1.16
C PRO A 370 -18.03 -10.03 1.10
N LEU A 371 -18.57 -11.00 0.35
CA LEU A 371 -20.01 -11.25 0.27
C LEU A 371 -20.58 -11.78 1.59
N HIS A 372 -19.85 -12.62 2.33
CA HIS A 372 -20.24 -13.04 3.69
C HIS A 372 -20.37 -11.84 4.62
N LEU A 373 -19.40 -10.92 4.59
CA LEU A 373 -19.41 -9.71 5.42
C LEU A 373 -20.54 -8.75 5.04
N ALA A 374 -20.82 -8.57 3.75
CA ALA A 374 -21.93 -7.77 3.27
C ALA A 374 -23.30 -8.34 3.71
N ALA A 375 -23.44 -9.66 3.64
CA ALA A 375 -24.64 -10.37 4.08
C ALA A 375 -24.83 -10.30 5.61
N ALA A 376 -23.76 -10.46 6.39
CA ALA A 376 -23.81 -10.32 7.85
C ALA A 376 -24.21 -8.91 8.31
N GLN A 377 -23.84 -7.87 7.55
CA GLN A 377 -24.25 -6.49 7.81
C GLN A 377 -25.67 -6.17 7.32
N CYS A 378 -26.35 -7.11 6.66
CA CYS A 378 -27.66 -6.93 6.04
C CYS A 378 -27.70 -5.72 5.08
N SER A 379 -26.64 -5.48 4.30
CA SER A 379 -26.59 -4.35 3.36
C SER A 379 -26.99 -4.79 1.95
N ALA A 380 -28.20 -4.43 1.51
CA ALA A 380 -28.69 -4.76 0.17
C ALA A 380 -27.81 -4.15 -0.93
N THR A 381 -27.36 -2.90 -0.75
CA THR A 381 -26.51 -2.19 -1.72
C THR A 381 -25.15 -2.86 -1.90
N LEU A 382 -24.51 -3.29 -0.80
CA LEU A 382 -23.23 -4.01 -0.89
C LEU A 382 -23.42 -5.39 -1.54
N THR A 383 -24.48 -6.10 -1.15
CA THR A 383 -24.81 -7.42 -1.71
C THR A 383 -25.05 -7.33 -3.22
N GLN A 384 -25.79 -6.32 -3.68
CA GLN A 384 -25.99 -6.06 -5.12
C GLN A 384 -24.67 -5.79 -5.84
N ALA A 385 -23.80 -4.96 -5.27
CA ALA A 385 -22.50 -4.66 -5.87
C ALA A 385 -21.69 -5.96 -6.05
N PHE A 386 -21.56 -6.77 -5.01
CA PHE A 386 -20.82 -8.03 -5.08
C PHE A 386 -21.43 -9.06 -6.04
N ILE A 387 -22.75 -9.14 -6.13
CA ILE A 387 -23.44 -9.98 -7.13
C ILE A 387 -23.09 -9.52 -8.55
N VAL A 388 -23.11 -8.22 -8.81
CA VAL A 388 -22.79 -7.66 -10.13
C VAL A 388 -21.35 -7.96 -10.53
N PHE A 389 -20.40 -7.92 -9.59
CA PHE A 389 -18.99 -8.25 -9.83
C PHE A 389 -18.70 -9.76 -9.85
N GLY A 390 -19.73 -10.62 -9.87
CA GLY A 390 -19.56 -12.07 -10.04
C GLY A 390 -18.99 -12.79 -8.83
N CYS A 391 -19.30 -12.34 -7.61
CA CYS A 391 -18.93 -13.09 -6.41
C CYS A 391 -19.60 -14.47 -6.39
N ASP A 392 -18.89 -15.47 -5.84
CA ASP A 392 -19.45 -16.79 -5.57
C ASP A 392 -20.50 -16.70 -4.45
N ILE A 393 -21.74 -16.96 -4.84
CA ILE A 393 -22.94 -16.84 -4.01
C ILE A 393 -23.02 -17.98 -2.99
N ASN A 394 -22.42 -19.14 -3.31
CA ASN A 394 -22.48 -20.35 -2.51
C ASN A 394 -21.15 -20.64 -1.79
N ALA A 395 -20.21 -19.70 -1.78
CA ALA A 395 -18.99 -19.81 -1.02
C ALA A 395 -19.30 -20.14 0.45
N VAL A 396 -18.50 -21.01 1.06
CA VAL A 396 -18.65 -21.41 2.46
C VAL A 396 -17.41 -21.03 3.25
N ASN A 397 -17.61 -20.48 4.45
CA ASN A 397 -16.50 -20.23 5.38
C ASN A 397 -16.09 -21.52 6.13
N LYS A 398 -15.07 -21.45 7.01
CA LYS A 398 -14.61 -22.59 7.82
C LYS A 398 -15.69 -23.15 8.77
N ARG A 399 -16.75 -22.40 9.06
CA ARG A 399 -17.92 -22.84 9.84
C ARG A 399 -19.00 -23.51 8.98
N GLY A 400 -18.80 -23.59 7.66
CA GLY A 400 -19.79 -24.11 6.69
C GLY A 400 -20.93 -23.14 6.39
N GLU A 401 -20.84 -21.88 6.83
CA GLU A 401 -21.89 -20.88 6.65
C GLU A 401 -21.77 -20.27 5.25
N THR A 402 -22.89 -20.14 4.54
CA THR A 402 -22.99 -19.39 3.28
C THR A 402 -23.36 -17.92 3.53
N PRO A 403 -23.19 -17.01 2.55
CA PRO A 403 -23.69 -15.63 2.68
C PRO A 403 -25.18 -15.58 3.00
N ARG A 404 -25.98 -16.47 2.36
CA ARG A 404 -27.42 -16.59 2.64
C ARG A 404 -27.68 -17.02 4.09
N HIS A 405 -26.88 -17.94 4.64
CA HIS A 405 -26.98 -18.34 6.04
C HIS A 405 -26.73 -17.15 6.97
N LEU A 406 -25.66 -16.39 6.75
CA LEU A 406 -25.31 -15.22 7.57
C LEU A 406 -26.37 -14.12 7.54
N ALA A 407 -26.96 -13.86 6.37
CA ALA A 407 -28.08 -12.91 6.27
C ALA A 407 -29.29 -13.39 7.08
N ALA A 408 -29.60 -14.69 7.03
CA ALA A 408 -30.75 -15.26 7.74
C ALA A 408 -30.53 -15.38 9.26
N SER A 409 -29.30 -15.67 9.71
CA SER A 409 -28.95 -15.86 11.13
C SER A 409 -28.65 -14.55 11.86
N CYS A 410 -28.54 -13.42 11.13
CA CYS A 410 -28.34 -12.10 11.72
C CYS A 410 -29.52 -11.76 12.65
N LYS A 411 -29.23 -11.62 13.94
CA LYS A 411 -30.19 -11.15 14.95
C LYS A 411 -30.31 -9.65 14.80
N VAL A 412 -31.50 -9.20 14.39
CA VAL A 412 -31.75 -7.80 14.14
C VAL A 412 -32.81 -7.30 15.11
N ASP A 413 -32.41 -6.40 16.01
CA ASP A 413 -33.34 -5.76 16.95
C ASP A 413 -34.08 -4.55 16.31
N ASP A 414 -33.51 -3.99 15.22
CA ASP A 414 -34.04 -2.82 14.51
C ASP A 414 -34.98 -3.20 13.34
N LYS A 415 -36.22 -2.70 13.32
CA LYS A 415 -37.18 -2.91 12.22
C LYS A 415 -36.63 -2.51 10.83
N ALA A 416 -35.85 -1.44 10.75
CA ALA A 416 -35.27 -0.98 9.48
C ALA A 416 -34.25 -1.98 8.91
N LYS A 417 -33.39 -2.53 9.76
CA LYS A 417 -32.42 -3.56 9.35
C LYS A 417 -33.12 -4.90 9.03
N SER A 418 -34.29 -5.18 9.63
CA SER A 418 -35.08 -6.35 9.26
C SER A 418 -35.57 -6.26 7.81
N SER A 419 -36.01 -5.08 7.37
CA SER A 419 -36.40 -4.87 5.97
C SER A 419 -35.22 -5.06 5.01
N GLU A 420 -34.04 -4.54 5.36
CA GLU A 420 -32.83 -4.73 4.55
C GLU A 420 -32.37 -6.19 4.52
N ARG A 421 -32.45 -6.91 5.64
CA ARG A 421 -32.20 -8.35 5.70
C ARG A 421 -33.09 -9.12 4.73
N ASP A 422 -34.39 -8.83 4.74
CA ASP A 422 -35.35 -9.53 3.88
C ASP A 422 -35.10 -9.25 2.39
N LYS A 423 -34.62 -8.04 2.05
CA LYS A 423 -34.14 -7.69 0.70
C LYS A 423 -32.87 -8.43 0.32
N VAL A 424 -31.91 -8.58 1.23
CA VAL A 424 -30.66 -9.34 1.00
C VAL A 424 -30.97 -10.82 0.76
N ILE A 425 -31.86 -11.42 1.55
CA ILE A 425 -32.30 -12.82 1.34
C ILE A 425 -32.95 -12.97 -0.03
N TYR A 426 -33.80 -12.00 -0.43
CA TYR A 426 -34.42 -11.99 -1.75
C TYR A 426 -33.39 -11.90 -2.87
N LEU A 427 -32.44 -10.97 -2.78
CA LEU A 427 -31.36 -10.81 -3.75
C LEU A 427 -30.57 -12.11 -3.93
N LEU A 428 -30.14 -12.74 -2.83
CA LEU A 428 -29.40 -13.99 -2.89
C LEU A 428 -30.27 -15.11 -3.49
N HIS A 429 -31.55 -15.19 -3.12
CA HIS A 429 -32.49 -16.17 -3.70
C HIS A 429 -32.66 -15.99 -5.21
N THR A 430 -32.83 -14.76 -5.71
CA THR A 430 -33.08 -14.49 -7.14
C THR A 430 -31.92 -14.90 -8.04
N VAL A 431 -30.69 -14.90 -7.52
CA VAL A 431 -29.50 -15.31 -8.27
C VAL A 431 -29.18 -16.79 -8.03
N GLY A 432 -30.04 -17.52 -7.32
CA GLY A 432 -29.93 -18.96 -7.14
C GLY A 432 -29.07 -19.41 -5.96
N ALA A 433 -28.91 -18.58 -4.91
CA ALA A 433 -28.24 -18.99 -3.68
C ALA A 433 -28.91 -20.24 -3.08
N SER A 434 -28.13 -21.30 -2.88
CA SER A 434 -28.63 -22.54 -2.29
C SER A 434 -29.01 -22.35 -0.83
N ARG A 435 -30.00 -23.13 -0.38
CA ARG A 435 -30.35 -23.25 1.05
C ARG A 435 -29.32 -24.14 1.75
N CYS A 436 -29.26 -24.03 3.06
CA CYS A 436 -28.35 -24.80 3.89
C CYS A 436 -28.73 -26.29 3.86
N GLN A 437 -27.94 -27.16 3.22
CA GLN A 437 -28.23 -28.61 3.09
C GLN A 437 -28.14 -29.36 4.43
N THR A 438 -27.19 -28.97 5.30
CA THR A 438 -27.06 -29.47 6.66
C THR A 438 -27.59 -28.45 7.66
N LYS A 439 -28.33 -28.89 8.70
CA LYS A 439 -28.81 -28.00 9.78
C LYS A 439 -27.64 -27.46 10.60
N LEU A 440 -27.11 -26.31 10.17
CA LEU A 440 -26.13 -25.53 10.91
C LEU A 440 -26.78 -24.84 12.12
N SER A 441 -25.99 -24.56 13.15
CA SER A 441 -26.47 -23.81 14.33
C SER A 441 -27.01 -22.44 13.91
N ALA A 442 -28.18 -22.03 14.44
CA ALA A 442 -28.84 -20.75 14.16
C ALA A 442 -29.39 -20.56 12.72
N CYS A 443 -29.68 -21.63 11.99
CA CYS A 443 -30.36 -21.55 10.69
C CYS A 443 -31.82 -21.09 10.84
N ALA A 444 -32.16 -19.91 10.31
CA ALA A 444 -33.52 -19.36 10.29
C ALA A 444 -34.29 -19.75 9.02
N ASP A 445 -35.60 -19.48 8.96
CA ASP A 445 -36.52 -19.86 7.86
C ASP A 445 -36.04 -19.41 6.45
N GLY A 446 -35.25 -18.32 6.39
CA GLY A 446 -34.62 -17.84 5.15
C GLY A 446 -33.48 -18.70 4.58
N CYS A 447 -32.87 -19.61 5.36
CA CYS A 447 -31.83 -20.57 4.91
C CYS A 447 -32.16 -22.04 5.21
N LEU A 448 -33.14 -22.34 6.06
CA LEU A 448 -33.56 -23.71 6.33
C LEU A 448 -33.95 -24.41 5.02
N ASP A 449 -33.56 -25.67 4.86
CA ASP A 449 -33.84 -26.47 3.66
C ASP A 449 -35.35 -26.59 3.39
N GLU A 450 -36.13 -26.86 4.44
CA GLU A 450 -37.61 -26.91 4.44
C GLU A 450 -38.27 -25.51 4.55
N GLY A 451 -37.48 -24.44 4.60
CA GLY A 451 -38.00 -23.09 4.82
C GLY A 451 -38.69 -22.51 3.60
N ASN A 452 -39.75 -21.72 3.81
CA ASN A 452 -40.55 -21.13 2.73
C ASN A 452 -40.25 -19.64 2.49
N PHE A 453 -39.53 -19.00 3.40
CA PHE A 453 -39.23 -17.59 3.27
C PHE A 453 -38.08 -17.34 2.29
N ASN A 454 -38.35 -16.58 1.23
CA ASN A 454 -37.39 -16.21 0.18
C ASN A 454 -37.08 -14.70 0.17
N GLY A 455 -37.41 -13.98 1.23
CA GLY A 455 -37.23 -12.52 1.30
C GLY A 455 -38.36 -11.73 0.64
N VAL A 456 -38.22 -10.40 0.66
CA VAL A 456 -39.18 -9.45 0.09
C VAL A 456 -38.59 -8.76 -1.14
N PRO A 457 -39.30 -8.70 -2.27
CA PRO A 457 -38.82 -8.03 -3.48
C PRO A 457 -38.48 -6.55 -3.25
N LEU A 458 -37.42 -6.09 -3.91
CA LEU A 458 -36.96 -4.69 -3.87
C LEU A 458 -37.89 -3.71 -4.60
N TYR A 459 -38.63 -4.23 -5.58
CA TYR A 459 -39.53 -3.46 -6.43
C TYR A 459 -40.84 -4.24 -6.54
N GLU A 460 -41.97 -3.58 -6.32
CA GLU A 460 -43.24 -4.09 -6.83
C GLU A 460 -43.13 -4.10 -8.35
N LYS A 461 -43.21 -5.28 -8.97
CA LYS A 461 -43.25 -5.37 -10.43
C LYS A 461 -44.38 -4.43 -10.90
N PRO A 462 -44.10 -3.39 -11.72
CA PRO A 462 -45.19 -2.79 -12.46
C PRO A 462 -45.80 -3.93 -13.29
N LEU A 463 -47.11 -4.12 -13.18
CA LEU A 463 -47.85 -5.11 -13.96
C LEU A 463 -47.36 -5.00 -15.41
N LEU A 464 -46.58 -5.98 -15.85
CA LEU A 464 -45.99 -6.02 -17.18
C LEU A 464 -47.15 -5.87 -18.18
N ARG A 465 -47.13 -4.81 -19.00
CA ARG A 465 -48.05 -4.67 -20.13
C ARG A 465 -47.94 -5.97 -20.94
N SER A 466 -49.03 -6.70 -20.99
CA SER A 466 -49.24 -8.04 -21.57
C SER A 466 -48.70 -8.24 -23.00
N ARG A 467 -48.35 -7.15 -23.70
CA ARG A 467 -47.78 -7.16 -25.04
C ARG A 467 -46.39 -7.81 -25.10
N TRP A 468 -45.54 -7.62 -24.10
CA TRP A 468 -44.16 -8.12 -24.15
C TRP A 468 -44.07 -9.64 -24.03
N ILE A 469 -44.94 -10.25 -23.21
CA ILE A 469 -45.05 -11.71 -23.07
C ILE A 469 -45.53 -12.34 -24.37
N MET A 470 -46.46 -11.70 -25.09
CA MET A 470 -46.91 -12.23 -26.38
C MET A 470 -45.80 -12.18 -27.43
N ASP A 471 -45.04 -11.08 -27.51
CA ASP A 471 -43.91 -10.95 -28.44
C ASP A 471 -42.78 -11.95 -28.12
N GLU A 472 -42.49 -12.20 -26.84
CA GLU A 472 -41.52 -13.21 -26.39
C GLU A 472 -41.98 -14.64 -26.70
N GLN A 473 -43.26 -14.94 -26.49
CA GLN A 473 -43.82 -16.25 -26.83
C GLN A 473 -43.86 -16.48 -28.36
N LEU A 474 -44.17 -15.44 -29.15
CA LEU A 474 -44.15 -15.49 -30.61
C LEU A 474 -42.74 -15.72 -31.14
N SER A 475 -41.75 -14.95 -30.65
CA SER A 475 -40.34 -15.10 -31.04
C SER A 475 -39.77 -16.44 -30.60
N ARG A 476 -40.05 -16.90 -29.38
CA ARG A 476 -39.68 -18.25 -28.92
C ARG A 476 -40.29 -19.34 -29.79
N ARG A 477 -41.56 -19.21 -30.19
CA ARG A 477 -42.25 -20.20 -31.03
C ARG A 477 -41.68 -20.24 -32.45
N GLN A 478 -41.37 -19.08 -33.03
CA GLN A 478 -40.67 -18.96 -34.31
C GLN A 478 -39.27 -19.57 -34.26
N ILE A 479 -38.51 -19.34 -33.19
CA ILE A 479 -37.18 -19.95 -33.00
C ILE A 479 -37.30 -21.47 -32.86
N LEU A 480 -38.25 -21.96 -32.08
CA LEU A 480 -38.48 -23.41 -31.92
C LEU A 480 -38.97 -24.07 -33.22
N GLU A 481 -39.78 -23.40 -34.03
CA GLU A 481 -40.17 -23.87 -35.37
C GLU A 481 -38.99 -23.87 -36.35
N ALA A 482 -38.16 -22.82 -36.34
CA ALA A 482 -36.94 -22.77 -37.15
C ALA A 482 -35.95 -23.90 -36.75
N ILE A 483 -35.81 -24.18 -35.45
CA ILE A 483 -35.00 -25.30 -34.94
C ILE A 483 -35.61 -26.64 -35.39
N ARG A 484 -36.93 -26.83 -35.26
CA ARG A 484 -37.59 -28.08 -35.72
C ARG A 484 -37.45 -28.29 -37.22
N TRP A 485 -37.62 -27.23 -38.00
CA TRP A 485 -37.42 -27.26 -39.45
C TRP A 485 -35.97 -27.60 -39.81
N GLN A 486 -35.00 -27.03 -39.09
CA GLN A 486 -33.58 -27.38 -39.24
C GLN A 486 -33.27 -28.83 -38.86
N VAL A 487 -33.90 -29.37 -37.82
CA VAL A 487 -33.71 -30.77 -37.38
C VAL A 487 -34.32 -31.75 -38.39
N GLN A 488 -35.45 -31.41 -39.00
CA GLN A 488 -36.17 -32.29 -39.94
C GLN A 488 -35.54 -32.32 -41.34
N ASN A 489 -34.92 -31.23 -41.80
CA ASN A 489 -34.42 -31.10 -43.18
C ASN A 489 -32.91 -31.36 -43.35
N ARG A 490 -32.22 -31.87 -42.33
CA ARG A 490 -30.76 -32.11 -42.41
C ARG A 490 -30.42 -33.44 -43.07
N THR A 491 -30.00 -33.38 -44.33
CA THR A 491 -29.16 -34.39 -44.98
C THR A 491 -27.83 -33.75 -45.39
N GLY A 492 -26.71 -34.30 -44.90
CA GLY A 492 -25.35 -33.90 -45.30
C GLY A 492 -24.66 -32.84 -44.42
N HIS A 493 -23.36 -33.05 -44.21
CA HIS A 493 -22.46 -32.19 -43.43
C HIS A 493 -22.39 -30.78 -44.02
N GLN A 494 -23.11 -29.81 -43.43
CA GLN A 494 -22.91 -28.39 -43.70
C GLN A 494 -22.26 -27.69 -42.51
N ARG A 495 -21.18 -26.94 -42.78
CA ARG A 495 -20.47 -26.07 -41.83
C ARG A 495 -21.48 -25.12 -41.17
N THR A 496 -21.79 -25.34 -39.90
CA THR A 496 -22.61 -24.42 -39.11
C THR A 496 -21.77 -23.21 -38.72
N GLY A 497 -22.25 -22.00 -39.02
CA GLY A 497 -21.66 -20.75 -38.51
C GLY A 497 -22.45 -20.23 -37.31
N ARG A 498 -21.77 -19.91 -36.22
CA ARG A 498 -22.32 -19.29 -35.01
C ARG A 498 -22.03 -17.78 -35.06
N VAL A 499 -23.07 -16.98 -34.87
CA VAL A 499 -22.99 -15.51 -34.96
C VAL A 499 -23.40 -14.91 -33.62
N LEU A 500 -22.61 -13.97 -33.12
CA LEU A 500 -22.92 -13.12 -31.98
C LEU A 500 -23.14 -11.69 -32.46
N CYS A 501 -24.28 -11.08 -32.13
CA CYS A 501 -24.59 -9.70 -32.46
C CYS A 501 -24.72 -8.87 -31.18
N LEU A 502 -23.92 -7.81 -31.07
CA LEU A 502 -23.84 -6.95 -29.91
C LEU A 502 -24.38 -5.57 -30.25
N ASP A 503 -25.54 -5.24 -29.67
CA ASP A 503 -26.21 -3.97 -29.90
C ASP A 503 -25.49 -2.77 -29.26
N GLY A 504 -25.78 -1.57 -29.76
CA GLY A 504 -25.37 -0.33 -29.13
C GLY A 504 -26.28 0.07 -27.97
N GLY A 505 -25.81 0.92 -27.06
CA GLY A 505 -26.68 1.37 -25.96
C GLY A 505 -26.08 2.31 -24.92
N GLY A 506 -24.92 2.93 -25.18
CA GLY A 506 -24.20 3.72 -24.19
C GLY A 506 -23.80 2.87 -22.98
N ILE A 507 -23.96 3.41 -21.76
CA ILE A 507 -23.58 2.71 -20.50
C ILE A 507 -24.38 1.43 -20.23
N LYS A 508 -25.53 1.22 -20.91
CA LYS A 508 -26.28 -0.03 -20.83
C LYS A 508 -25.49 -1.23 -21.34
N GLY A 509 -24.38 -1.02 -22.05
CA GLY A 509 -23.47 -2.09 -22.44
C GLY A 509 -22.93 -2.92 -21.26
N LEU A 510 -22.92 -2.39 -20.02
CA LEU A 510 -22.61 -3.18 -18.82
C LEU A 510 -23.55 -4.40 -18.66
N VAL A 511 -24.83 -4.27 -19.06
CA VAL A 511 -25.78 -5.39 -19.02
C VAL A 511 -25.36 -6.48 -20.01
N MET A 512 -24.94 -6.09 -21.21
CA MET A 512 -24.44 -7.04 -22.20
C MET A 512 -23.15 -7.70 -21.72
N THR A 513 -22.23 -6.95 -21.12
CA THR A 513 -21.02 -7.50 -20.51
C THR A 513 -21.36 -8.56 -19.46
N GLN A 514 -22.37 -8.32 -18.62
CA GLN A 514 -22.80 -9.31 -17.62
C GLN A 514 -23.43 -10.55 -18.26
N MET A 515 -24.24 -10.39 -19.30
CA MET A 515 -24.81 -11.53 -20.03
C MET A 515 -23.70 -12.37 -20.67
N LEU A 516 -22.71 -11.72 -21.27
CA LEU A 516 -21.53 -12.36 -21.86
C LEU A 516 -20.70 -13.08 -20.81
N PHE A 517 -20.51 -12.50 -19.62
CA PHE A 517 -19.85 -13.14 -18.49
C PHE A 517 -20.53 -14.46 -18.11
N VAL A 518 -21.85 -14.42 -17.89
CA VAL A 518 -22.63 -15.61 -17.52
C VAL A 518 -22.61 -16.65 -18.64
N ILE A 519 -22.71 -16.24 -19.91
CA ILE A 519 -22.60 -17.15 -21.05
C ILE A 519 -21.22 -17.82 -21.08
N GLN A 520 -20.15 -17.06 -20.84
CA GLN A 520 -18.78 -17.59 -20.80
C GLN A 520 -18.61 -18.61 -19.66
N GLU A 521 -19.13 -18.29 -18.48
CA GLU A 521 -19.09 -19.16 -17.29
C GLU A 521 -19.82 -20.48 -17.55
N VAL A 522 -21.02 -20.44 -18.14
CA VAL A 522 -21.79 -21.63 -18.50
C VAL A 522 -21.09 -22.47 -19.58
N LEU A 523 -20.40 -21.83 -20.52
CA LEU A 523 -19.70 -22.53 -21.60
C LEU A 523 -18.32 -23.07 -21.18
N GLY A 524 -17.71 -22.53 -20.12
CA GLY A 524 -16.39 -22.94 -19.62
C GLY A 524 -15.22 -22.63 -20.55
N ARG A 525 -15.41 -21.75 -21.55
CA ARG A 525 -14.39 -21.37 -22.55
C ARG A 525 -14.58 -19.92 -23.01
N PRO A 526 -13.54 -19.24 -23.51
CA PRO A 526 -13.62 -17.85 -23.95
C PRO A 526 -14.68 -17.62 -25.03
N ILE A 527 -15.35 -16.48 -24.99
CA ILE A 527 -16.44 -16.14 -25.93
C ILE A 527 -15.95 -16.12 -27.39
N HIS A 528 -14.74 -15.63 -27.63
CA HIS A 528 -14.19 -15.54 -28.99
C HIS A 528 -13.97 -16.91 -29.66
N GLU A 529 -13.83 -17.99 -28.89
CA GLU A 529 -13.75 -19.37 -29.40
C GLU A 529 -15.15 -19.98 -29.68
N CYS A 530 -16.18 -19.43 -29.03
CA CYS A 530 -17.54 -19.95 -29.08
C CYS A 530 -18.32 -19.51 -30.32
N PHE A 531 -17.92 -18.42 -30.95
CA PHE A 531 -18.61 -17.82 -32.09
C PHE A 531 -17.66 -17.67 -33.28
N ASP A 532 -18.13 -17.98 -34.48
CA ASP A 532 -17.32 -17.88 -35.69
C ASP A 532 -17.38 -16.44 -36.28
N TRP A 533 -18.46 -15.73 -35.97
CA TRP A 533 -18.69 -14.34 -36.32
C TRP A 533 -19.14 -13.51 -35.12
N ILE A 534 -18.57 -12.32 -34.96
CA ILE A 534 -18.98 -11.35 -33.95
C ILE A 534 -19.25 -10.02 -34.63
N SER A 535 -20.42 -9.45 -34.40
CA SER A 535 -20.79 -8.12 -34.90
C SER A 535 -21.12 -7.18 -33.75
N GLY A 536 -20.81 -5.89 -33.92
CA GLY A 536 -21.03 -4.90 -32.89
C GLY A 536 -21.39 -3.52 -33.44
N THR A 537 -22.30 -2.83 -32.75
CA THR A 537 -22.65 -1.43 -33.01
C THR A 537 -22.40 -0.57 -31.79
N SER A 538 -21.75 0.59 -31.96
CA SER A 538 -21.47 1.53 -30.86
C SER A 538 -20.79 0.83 -29.66
N THR A 539 -21.42 0.78 -28.49
CA THR A 539 -20.86 0.07 -27.33
C THR A 539 -20.70 -1.43 -27.53
N GLY A 540 -21.58 -2.06 -28.31
CA GLY A 540 -21.40 -3.44 -28.76
C GLY A 540 -20.21 -3.61 -29.71
N GLY A 541 -19.84 -2.56 -30.44
CA GLY A 541 -18.60 -2.49 -31.23
C GLY A 541 -17.35 -2.56 -30.36
N PHE A 542 -17.31 -1.80 -29.26
CA PHE A 542 -16.22 -1.89 -28.27
C PHE A 542 -16.10 -3.30 -27.71
N LEU A 543 -17.24 -3.89 -27.30
CA LEU A 543 -17.30 -5.24 -26.75
C LEU A 543 -16.80 -6.29 -27.74
N ALA A 544 -17.27 -6.22 -28.99
CA ALA A 544 -16.86 -7.13 -30.05
C ALA A 544 -15.34 -7.09 -30.25
N LEU A 545 -14.76 -5.89 -30.37
CA LEU A 545 -13.33 -5.72 -30.56
C LEU A 545 -12.53 -6.23 -29.36
N MET A 546 -12.92 -5.88 -28.14
CA MET A 546 -12.22 -6.33 -26.91
C MET A 546 -12.16 -7.86 -26.83
N ILE A 547 -13.30 -8.51 -27.04
CA ILE A 547 -13.43 -9.98 -27.03
C ILE A 547 -12.52 -10.59 -28.11
N CYS A 548 -12.51 -10.02 -29.32
CA CYS A 548 -11.70 -10.51 -30.43
C CYS A 548 -10.19 -10.26 -30.24
N THR A 549 -9.80 -9.21 -29.52
CA THR A 549 -8.40 -8.95 -29.15
C THR A 549 -7.92 -9.78 -27.95
N GLY A 550 -8.76 -10.68 -27.42
CA GLY A 550 -8.40 -11.57 -26.31
C GLY A 550 -8.49 -10.92 -24.92
N LYS A 551 -9.11 -9.74 -24.80
CA LYS A 551 -9.35 -9.11 -23.49
C LYS A 551 -10.40 -9.90 -22.72
N SER A 552 -10.24 -9.96 -21.40
CA SER A 552 -11.19 -10.63 -20.52
C SER A 552 -12.47 -9.81 -20.36
N VAL A 553 -13.54 -10.46 -19.92
CA VAL A 553 -14.80 -9.78 -19.59
C VAL A 553 -14.64 -8.81 -18.42
N GLN A 554 -13.66 -9.03 -17.53
CA GLN A 554 -13.33 -8.12 -16.44
C GLN A 554 -12.69 -6.84 -16.98
N ASP A 555 -11.75 -6.95 -17.92
CA ASP A 555 -11.14 -5.77 -18.58
C ASP A 555 -12.20 -4.90 -19.25
N VAL A 556 -13.21 -5.54 -19.83
CA VAL A 556 -14.37 -4.85 -20.39
C VAL A 556 -15.15 -4.09 -19.32
N GLN A 557 -15.44 -4.70 -18.17
CA GLN A 557 -16.14 -4.00 -17.08
C GLN A 557 -15.32 -2.79 -16.58
N SER A 558 -14.00 -2.96 -16.43
CA SER A 558 -13.06 -1.90 -16.06
C SER A 558 -13.06 -0.75 -17.08
N LEU A 559 -13.04 -1.07 -18.37
CA LEU A 559 -13.14 -0.08 -19.45
C LEU A 559 -14.43 0.75 -19.33
N TYR A 560 -15.58 0.11 -19.15
CA TYR A 560 -16.85 0.84 -19.02
C TYR A 560 -16.89 1.77 -17.80
N TYR A 561 -16.27 1.34 -16.71
CA TYR A 561 -16.10 2.20 -15.53
C TYR A 561 -15.21 3.40 -15.85
N ASN A 562 -14.07 3.18 -16.50
CA ASN A 562 -13.17 4.24 -16.94
C ASN A 562 -13.86 5.22 -17.91
N LEU A 563 -14.67 4.72 -18.84
CA LEU A 563 -15.47 5.56 -19.75
C LEU A 563 -16.43 6.47 -18.97
N LYS A 564 -17.13 5.92 -17.97
CA LYS A 564 -18.03 6.71 -17.11
C LYS A 564 -17.27 7.81 -16.37
N GLU A 565 -16.12 7.48 -15.80
CA GLU A 565 -15.41 8.36 -14.87
C GLU A 565 -14.51 9.39 -15.57
N LYS A 566 -13.99 9.08 -16.77
CA LYS A 566 -13.04 9.95 -17.49
C LYS A 566 -13.63 10.59 -18.75
N VAL A 567 -14.54 9.92 -19.44
CA VAL A 567 -15.08 10.39 -20.73
C VAL A 567 -16.39 11.14 -20.55
N PHE A 568 -17.31 10.62 -19.72
CA PHE A 568 -18.63 11.21 -19.52
C PHE A 568 -18.66 12.23 -18.36
N VAL A 569 -17.65 13.10 -18.31
CA VAL A 569 -17.51 14.14 -17.28
C VAL A 569 -17.94 15.50 -17.85
N GLY A 570 -18.81 16.20 -17.13
CA GLY A 570 -19.29 17.53 -17.50
C GLY A 570 -20.56 17.53 -18.37
N ALA A 571 -20.80 18.66 -19.05
CA ALA A 571 -21.98 18.87 -19.89
C ALA A 571 -21.71 18.45 -21.34
N ARG A 572 -22.76 17.98 -22.02
CA ARG A 572 -22.67 17.61 -23.44
C ARG A 572 -22.51 18.85 -24.33
N PRO A 573 -21.81 18.74 -25.46
CA PRO A 573 -21.10 17.56 -25.97
C PRO A 573 -19.74 17.34 -25.30
N TYR A 574 -19.38 16.07 -25.07
CA TYR A 574 -18.11 15.67 -24.46
C TYR A 574 -16.94 15.83 -25.44
N GLU A 575 -15.76 16.13 -24.91
CA GLU A 575 -14.50 16.14 -25.67
C GLU A 575 -14.10 14.71 -26.07
N ALA A 576 -13.58 14.55 -27.29
CA ALA A 576 -13.20 13.23 -27.80
C ALA A 576 -11.83 12.74 -27.28
N GLY A 577 -10.96 13.65 -26.82
CA GLY A 577 -9.59 13.35 -26.38
C GLY A 577 -9.52 12.23 -25.33
N PRO A 578 -10.24 12.31 -24.20
CA PRO A 578 -10.21 11.27 -23.17
C PRO A 578 -10.69 9.90 -23.67
N LEU A 579 -11.65 9.88 -24.61
CA LEU A 579 -12.10 8.64 -25.23
C LEU A 579 -11.01 8.04 -26.11
N GLU A 580 -10.33 8.86 -26.91
CA GLU A 580 -9.24 8.43 -27.79
C GLU A 580 -8.07 7.87 -26.98
N GLU A 581 -7.63 8.55 -25.92
CA GLU A 581 -6.56 8.09 -25.04
C GLU A 581 -6.87 6.73 -24.41
N ILE A 582 -8.10 6.54 -23.91
CA ILE A 582 -8.52 5.26 -23.33
C ILE A 582 -8.50 4.16 -24.40
N LEU A 583 -9.05 4.42 -25.59
CA LEU A 583 -9.08 3.42 -26.66
C LEU A 583 -7.67 3.07 -27.15
N ILE A 584 -6.76 4.03 -27.22
CA ILE A 584 -5.35 3.81 -27.57
C ILE A 584 -4.68 2.95 -26.51
N ASN A 585 -4.87 3.25 -25.21
CA ASN A 585 -4.30 2.46 -24.12
C ASN A 585 -4.86 1.03 -24.09
N GLU A 586 -6.15 0.84 -24.41
CA GLU A 586 -6.78 -0.47 -24.37
C GLU A 586 -6.42 -1.35 -25.58
N PHE A 587 -6.45 -0.80 -26.79
CA PHE A 587 -6.27 -1.56 -28.02
C PHE A 587 -4.84 -1.48 -28.59
N GLY A 588 -4.01 -0.56 -28.13
CA GLY A 588 -2.70 -0.23 -28.70
C GLY A 588 -2.80 0.75 -29.86
N GLU A 589 -1.81 1.65 -29.99
CA GLU A 589 -1.81 2.71 -30.99
C GLU A 589 -1.73 2.19 -32.43
N ASP A 590 -0.99 1.10 -32.66
CA ASP A 590 -0.68 0.56 -33.99
C ASP A 590 -1.36 -0.77 -34.31
N THR A 591 -2.25 -1.24 -33.43
CA THR A 591 -3.00 -2.47 -33.66
C THR A 591 -4.01 -2.27 -34.80
N VAL A 592 -3.90 -3.08 -35.85
CA VAL A 592 -4.76 -3.03 -37.05
C VAL A 592 -5.83 -4.13 -37.05
N MET A 593 -6.92 -3.93 -37.80
CA MET A 593 -8.05 -4.87 -37.86
C MET A 593 -7.65 -6.25 -38.38
N SER A 594 -6.72 -6.34 -39.32
CA SER A 594 -6.23 -7.64 -39.83
C SER A 594 -5.36 -8.41 -38.86
N SER A 595 -4.91 -7.79 -37.76
CA SER A 595 -4.22 -8.50 -36.67
C SER A 595 -5.13 -9.53 -35.98
N ILE A 596 -6.44 -9.30 -36.01
CA ILE A 596 -7.47 -10.21 -35.51
C ILE A 596 -7.67 -11.31 -36.55
N LYS A 597 -7.14 -12.51 -36.29
CA LYS A 597 -7.27 -13.66 -37.22
C LYS A 597 -8.61 -14.40 -37.06
N TYR A 598 -9.08 -14.52 -35.83
CA TYR A 598 -10.31 -15.24 -35.48
C TYR A 598 -10.88 -14.65 -34.18
N PRO A 599 -12.21 -14.51 -34.03
CA PRO A 599 -13.27 -14.79 -35.00
C PRO A 599 -13.40 -13.70 -36.08
N ARG A 600 -14.31 -13.89 -37.05
CA ARG A 600 -14.60 -12.85 -38.05
C ARG A 600 -15.39 -11.73 -37.37
N VAL A 601 -14.81 -10.54 -37.30
CA VAL A 601 -15.40 -9.38 -36.62
C VAL A 601 -15.91 -8.37 -37.62
N MET A 602 -17.09 -7.79 -37.35
CA MET A 602 -17.60 -6.64 -38.08
C MET A 602 -18.13 -5.56 -37.15
N VAL A 603 -17.71 -4.32 -37.37
CA VAL A 603 -18.12 -3.17 -36.56
C VAL A 603 -18.75 -2.12 -37.46
N THR A 604 -19.95 -1.66 -37.09
CA THR A 604 -20.73 -0.72 -37.89
C THR A 604 -20.28 0.72 -37.66
N SER A 605 -20.27 1.53 -38.71
CA SER A 605 -20.06 2.98 -38.65
C SER A 605 -20.75 3.67 -39.82
N THR A 606 -20.96 4.98 -39.72
CA THR A 606 -21.62 5.78 -40.75
C THR A 606 -20.62 6.71 -41.43
N LEU A 607 -20.48 6.59 -42.74
CA LEU A 607 -19.68 7.51 -43.55
C LEU A 607 -20.49 8.76 -43.83
N ALA A 608 -20.26 9.80 -43.05
CA ALA A 608 -20.91 11.10 -43.17
C ALA A 608 -20.18 12.06 -44.13
N ASP A 609 -19.13 11.60 -44.83
CA ASP A 609 -18.35 12.40 -45.79
C ASP A 609 -18.95 12.44 -47.20
N ARG A 610 -20.14 11.86 -47.37
CA ARG A 610 -20.83 11.61 -48.64
C ARG A 610 -22.34 11.76 -48.47
N LEU A 611 -23.04 11.97 -49.59
CA LEU A 611 -24.50 12.07 -49.66
C LEU A 611 -25.01 11.16 -50.79
N PRO A 612 -25.88 10.16 -50.50
CA PRO A 612 -26.37 9.78 -49.18
C PRO A 612 -25.25 9.24 -48.26
N PRO A 613 -25.38 9.33 -46.92
CA PRO A 613 -24.44 8.70 -46.00
C PRO A 613 -24.50 7.18 -46.14
N ASP A 614 -23.34 6.52 -46.22
CA ASP A 614 -23.25 5.07 -46.38
C ASP A 614 -22.93 4.36 -45.06
N LEU A 615 -23.37 3.10 -44.95
CA LEU A 615 -22.93 2.19 -43.91
C LEU A 615 -21.53 1.67 -44.24
N HIS A 616 -20.58 1.88 -43.33
CA HIS A 616 -19.29 1.21 -43.38
C HIS A 616 -19.22 0.08 -42.37
N LEU A 617 -18.80 -1.08 -42.84
CA LEU A 617 -18.45 -2.23 -42.00
C LEU A 617 -16.92 -2.34 -41.93
N PHE A 618 -16.37 -1.90 -40.81
CA PHE A 618 -15.01 -2.24 -40.43
C PHE A 618 -14.95 -3.75 -40.21
N ARG A 619 -13.96 -4.43 -40.80
CA ARG A 619 -13.90 -5.90 -40.87
C ARG A 619 -12.46 -6.38 -40.86
N ASN A 620 -12.23 -7.58 -40.33
CA ASN A 620 -10.92 -8.25 -40.38
C ASN A 620 -10.81 -9.27 -41.53
N TYR A 621 -11.85 -9.44 -42.33
CA TYR A 621 -11.91 -10.37 -43.47
C TYR A 621 -12.17 -9.61 -44.77
N GLU A 622 -11.88 -10.25 -45.90
CA GLU A 622 -12.10 -9.67 -47.22
C GLU A 622 -13.56 -9.29 -47.47
N SER A 623 -13.78 -8.22 -48.21
CA SER A 623 -15.13 -7.77 -48.51
C SER A 623 -15.88 -8.80 -49.37
N PRO A 624 -17.19 -9.01 -49.17
CA PRO A 624 -17.97 -9.85 -50.07
C PRO A 624 -17.87 -9.38 -51.53
N MET A 625 -17.78 -8.07 -51.77
CA MET A 625 -17.63 -7.49 -53.10
C MET A 625 -16.29 -7.87 -53.74
N SER A 626 -15.18 -7.77 -53.00
CA SER A 626 -13.86 -8.19 -53.49
C SER A 626 -13.81 -9.70 -53.76
N VAL A 627 -14.45 -10.50 -52.90
CA VAL A 627 -14.56 -11.96 -53.09
C VAL A 627 -15.39 -12.30 -54.34
N LEU A 628 -16.44 -11.53 -54.63
CA LEU A 628 -17.29 -11.71 -55.80
C LEU A 628 -16.75 -11.03 -57.07
N GLY A 629 -15.64 -10.28 -56.98
CA GLY A 629 -15.06 -9.55 -58.10
C GLY A 629 -15.95 -8.42 -58.64
N ILE A 630 -16.79 -7.83 -57.78
CA ILE A 630 -17.68 -6.73 -58.18
C ILE A 630 -16.93 -5.41 -58.00
N GLU A 631 -16.68 -4.69 -59.10
CA GLU A 631 -16.11 -3.35 -59.08
C GLU A 631 -17.23 -2.31 -58.79
N GLU A 632 -17.07 -1.51 -57.73
CA GLU A 632 -17.97 -0.39 -57.45
C GLU A 632 -17.48 0.86 -58.18
N GLU A 633 -18.33 1.43 -59.06
CA GLU A 633 -18.14 2.78 -59.60
C GLU A 633 -18.46 3.83 -58.51
N ASN A 634 -17.53 4.00 -57.57
CA ASN A 634 -17.69 4.98 -56.50
C ASN A 634 -17.07 6.32 -56.86
N VAL A 635 -17.90 7.38 -56.81
CA VAL A 635 -17.47 8.78 -56.95
C VAL A 635 -16.64 9.24 -55.74
N PHE A 636 -16.77 8.53 -54.62
CA PHE A 636 -16.10 8.84 -53.35
C PHE A 636 -14.81 8.04 -53.16
N MET A 637 -13.85 8.63 -52.44
CA MET A 637 -12.58 7.97 -52.11
C MET A 637 -12.83 6.63 -51.39
N PRO A 638 -12.16 5.53 -51.79
CA PRO A 638 -12.35 4.23 -51.17
C PRO A 638 -11.84 4.23 -49.73
N THR A 639 -12.50 3.45 -48.87
CA THR A 639 -12.04 3.25 -47.50
C THR A 639 -10.77 2.41 -47.46
N HIS A 640 -9.94 2.62 -46.44
CA HIS A 640 -8.71 1.84 -46.25
C HIS A 640 -9.00 0.34 -46.10
N PRO A 641 -8.11 -0.55 -46.59
CA PRO A 641 -8.22 -1.99 -46.37
C PRO A 641 -8.00 -2.34 -44.89
N PRO A 642 -8.42 -3.54 -44.43
CA PRO A 642 -8.28 -3.99 -43.04
C PRO A 642 -6.87 -3.84 -42.46
N ASP A 643 -5.82 -4.00 -43.28
CA ASP A 643 -4.41 -3.87 -42.88
C ASP A 643 -3.97 -2.45 -42.50
N LYS A 644 -4.75 -1.45 -42.89
CA LYS A 644 -4.48 -0.03 -42.58
C LYS A 644 -5.51 0.56 -41.61
N GLN A 645 -6.52 -0.20 -41.21
CA GLN A 645 -7.56 0.25 -40.28
C GLN A 645 -7.12 -0.03 -38.85
N LYS A 646 -6.86 1.03 -38.06
CA LYS A 646 -6.52 0.91 -36.64
C LYS A 646 -7.74 0.48 -35.82
N VAL A 647 -7.55 -0.43 -34.86
CA VAL A 647 -8.63 -0.99 -34.02
C VAL A 647 -9.23 0.08 -33.10
N TRP A 648 -8.40 0.89 -32.43
CA TRP A 648 -8.88 1.97 -31.56
C TRP A 648 -9.67 3.03 -32.34
N LEU A 649 -9.27 3.31 -33.58
CA LEU A 649 -9.97 4.27 -34.44
C LEU A 649 -11.31 3.70 -34.90
N THR A 650 -11.35 2.41 -35.24
CA THR A 650 -12.59 1.68 -35.56
C THR A 650 -13.58 1.75 -34.40
N ALA A 651 -13.11 1.45 -33.19
CA ALA A 651 -13.87 1.58 -31.95
C ALA A 651 -14.43 3.00 -31.80
N ARG A 652 -13.60 4.04 -31.96
CA ARG A 652 -14.02 5.45 -31.88
C ARG A 652 -15.09 5.81 -32.92
N CYS A 653 -14.90 5.41 -34.17
CA CYS A 653 -15.83 5.69 -35.27
C CYS A 653 -17.20 5.01 -35.11
N SER A 654 -17.28 3.88 -34.42
CA SER A 654 -18.53 3.21 -34.11
C SER A 654 -19.18 3.74 -32.83
N GLY A 655 -18.37 3.91 -31.77
CA GLY A 655 -18.81 4.17 -30.41
C GLY A 655 -19.12 5.62 -30.08
N ALA A 656 -18.49 6.58 -30.75
CA ALA A 656 -18.69 8.00 -30.48
C ALA A 656 -20.00 8.50 -31.12
N ALA A 657 -21.11 8.38 -30.39
CA ALA A 657 -22.39 8.92 -30.84
C ALA A 657 -22.29 10.45 -31.08
N PRO A 658 -22.60 10.97 -32.30
CA PRO A 658 -22.46 12.39 -32.63
C PRO A 658 -23.31 13.34 -31.78
N THR A 659 -24.38 12.83 -31.16
CA THR A 659 -25.22 13.57 -30.21
C THR A 659 -24.57 13.75 -28.84
N TYR A 660 -23.55 12.96 -28.53
CA TYR A 660 -22.83 12.97 -27.26
C TYR A 660 -21.45 13.58 -27.38
N PHE A 661 -20.76 13.36 -28.50
CA PHE A 661 -19.37 13.77 -28.71
C PHE A 661 -19.27 14.85 -29.78
N ARG A 662 -18.32 15.76 -29.62
CA ARG A 662 -17.97 16.70 -30.70
C ARG A 662 -17.43 15.93 -31.90
N SER A 663 -17.69 16.44 -33.11
CA SER A 663 -17.07 15.92 -34.32
C SER A 663 -15.55 16.01 -34.17
N GLY A 664 -14.90 14.85 -34.16
CA GLY A 664 -13.44 14.76 -34.09
C GLY A 664 -12.79 15.50 -35.25
N LYS A 665 -11.54 15.93 -35.06
CA LYS A 665 -10.71 16.35 -36.20
C LYS A 665 -10.69 15.19 -37.20
N SER A 666 -11.15 15.46 -38.41
CA SER A 666 -11.09 14.53 -39.54
C SER A 666 -9.69 13.91 -39.65
N VAL A 667 -9.64 12.59 -39.87
CA VAL A 667 -8.46 11.78 -40.23
C VAL A 667 -7.75 12.32 -41.51
N ARG A 668 -8.28 13.35 -42.18
CA ARG A 668 -7.71 13.95 -43.39
C ARG A 668 -6.62 15.01 -43.16
N ARG A 669 -6.15 15.26 -41.93
CA ARG A 669 -5.00 16.16 -41.71
C ARG A 669 -3.74 15.37 -41.35
N ASP A 670 -3.27 14.60 -42.32
CA ASP A 670 -1.85 14.26 -42.38
C ASP A 670 -1.02 15.55 -42.48
N GLU A 671 0.09 15.55 -41.77
CA GLU A 671 0.98 16.65 -41.43
C GLU A 671 1.79 17.26 -42.61
N ASN A 672 1.33 17.16 -43.86
CA ASN A 672 2.09 17.64 -45.02
C ASN A 672 1.42 18.70 -45.92
N SER A 673 0.28 19.28 -45.54
CA SER A 673 -0.41 20.30 -46.37
C SER A 673 -0.31 21.77 -45.90
N ARG A 674 0.58 22.09 -44.94
CA ARG A 674 0.81 23.50 -44.49
C ARG A 674 2.06 24.17 -45.05
N LYS A 675 2.70 23.60 -46.08
CA LYS A 675 3.73 24.28 -46.88
C LYS A 675 3.46 24.06 -48.36
N GLY A 676 2.67 24.94 -48.96
CA GLY A 676 2.39 24.92 -50.40
C GLY A 676 1.44 26.04 -50.82
N SER A 677 2.03 27.14 -51.28
CA SER A 677 1.45 28.14 -52.17
C SER A 677 0.10 28.78 -51.78
N LEU A 678 0.16 29.80 -50.92
CA LEU A 678 -0.57 31.04 -51.21
C LEU A 678 0.38 31.94 -52.01
N SER A 679 0.42 31.69 -53.31
CA SER A 679 0.99 32.59 -54.31
C SER A 679 0.09 32.55 -55.54
N SER A 680 -0.50 33.71 -55.83
CA SER A 680 -1.10 34.15 -57.11
C SER A 680 -2.26 33.32 -57.71
N GLY A 681 -3.39 33.99 -57.90
CA GLY A 681 -4.55 33.55 -58.69
C GLY A 681 -5.82 34.21 -58.24
#